data_AF-A0AA88DVR4-F1
#
_entry.id   AF-A0AA88DVR4-F1
#
_cell.length_a   1.000
_cell.length_b   1.000
_cell.length_c   1.000
_cell.angle_alpha   90.00
_cell.angle_beta   90.00
_cell.angle_gamma   90.00
#
_symmetry.space_group_name_H-M   'P 1'
#
loop_
_entity.id
_entity.type
_entity.pdbx_description
1 polymer ?
#
loop_
_entity_poly.entity_id
_entity_poly.type
_entity_poly.pdbx_seq_one_letter_code
_entity_poly.pdbx_strand_id
1 'polypeptide(L)'
;MPSVYGARLTTFEDSEKESEYGYVRKQLDLFFTEFDGHFSVERIKAVILIRNFEFVSGPVVVADGMAGAAMYELVRVGHDNLIGEIIRLEGHSATIQVYEETAGLMVNDPVLRTHKPLSVELGPGILGNIFDGIQRPLKTIAKRSGDVYIPRGVAVPALDKDILWEFQPKKIGEGDLITGGDLYATVFENSLMQHHVALPPDAMGKITYIAPPGQYSLQDTVLELEFQGVPKKFTMLQTWPVRTPRPVASKLAADTPLLTGQRVLDALFPSVLGGTCAIPGAFGCGKTVISQALSKYSNSDTVVYVGCGERGNEMAEVLMDFPQLTMTLPDGREESVMKRTTLVANTSNMPVAAREASIYTGITLAEYFRDMGYNVSMMADSTSRWAEALREISGRLAEMPADSGYPAYLAARLASFYERAGKVKCLGSPERTGSVTIVGAVSPPGGDFSDPVTSATLSIVQVFWGLDKKLAQRKHFPSVNWLISYSKYAGALESFYERFDPDFINIRTKAREVLQREDDLNEIVQLVGKDALAETDKITLETAKLLREDYLAQNAFTPYDKFCPFYKSVWMMRNIIHFYNLANQAVEKGAGMDGQKITYSLIKHRLGDLFYRLVSQKFEDPAEGEPVLIEKFKKLHEDLTNGFRALEDETRTSPPRYTVTKSSGLLIEREMKFGAHRGALGRHTPEIHRAVTSNEREHQDEPLHSSPAAQPEASAFGGGSAQIANLMRLVEELTQKHNTQQNHMESISAENQILKNQLVVVTTQAAYSCYYNPYAWYSAGTSTGGWQQATLYYPQGMRITTHSPVAPMQPLSTLGNTPIAANDEHRHNQCKDRAPEEIRLQLGDHA
;
A
#
# COMPACT_ATOMS: atom_id res chain seq x y z
N MET A 1 -39.31 61.31 -7.30
CA MET A 1 -40.35 62.15 -7.93
C MET A 1 -40.40 61.81 -9.43
N PRO A 2 -41.58 61.63 -10.05
CA PRO A 2 -41.71 61.43 -11.48
C PRO A 2 -41.90 62.76 -12.23
N SER A 3 -41.37 62.89 -13.46
CA SER A 3 -41.71 64.01 -14.35
C SER A 3 -41.49 63.67 -15.83
N VAL A 4 -42.61 63.57 -16.57
CA VAL A 4 -42.85 64.08 -17.93
C VAL A 4 -41.76 63.87 -19.02
N TYR A 5 -42.05 62.99 -19.98
CA TYR A 5 -42.50 63.38 -21.34
C TYR A 5 -43.10 62.16 -22.07
N GLY A 6 -43.88 62.36 -23.15
CA GLY A 6 -44.53 61.24 -23.82
C GLY A 6 -44.94 61.45 -25.29
N ALA A 7 -45.06 60.31 -25.98
CA ALA A 7 -45.83 60.01 -27.20
C ALA A 7 -45.58 60.81 -28.50
N ARG A 8 -44.95 60.16 -29.50
CA ARG A 8 -45.62 59.56 -30.69
C ARG A 8 -44.57 58.81 -31.55
N LEU A 9 -44.68 57.52 -31.87
CA LEU A 9 -45.65 56.73 -32.68
C LEU A 9 -45.41 56.74 -34.21
N THR A 10 -44.74 55.68 -34.68
CA THR A 10 -44.79 55.07 -36.04
C THR A 10 -44.11 53.68 -35.89
N THR A 11 -44.79 52.54 -35.75
CA THR A 11 -45.65 51.74 -36.66
C THR A 11 -44.89 50.61 -37.38
N PHE A 12 -45.10 49.36 -36.90
CA PHE A 12 -44.88 48.05 -37.58
C PHE A 12 -43.43 47.69 -37.97
N GLU A 13 -42.90 46.46 -37.80
CA GLU A 13 -43.43 45.14 -37.34
C GLU A 13 -42.36 44.45 -36.46
N ASP A 14 -42.74 43.73 -35.38
CA ASP A 14 -41.94 42.63 -34.76
C ASP A 14 -42.72 41.91 -33.60
N SER A 15 -43.91 41.37 -33.87
CA SER A 15 -44.90 41.02 -32.83
C SER A 15 -44.88 39.58 -32.29
N GLU A 16 -43.78 38.85 -32.40
CA GLU A 16 -43.70 37.43 -31.98
C GLU A 16 -42.94 37.14 -30.67
N LYS A 17 -42.30 38.16 -30.04
CA LYS A 17 -41.42 37.97 -28.87
C LYS A 17 -42.05 38.24 -27.49
N GLU A 18 -43.31 38.67 -27.40
CA GLU A 18 -43.97 38.95 -26.11
C GLU A 18 -44.75 37.77 -25.51
N SER A 19 -44.91 36.66 -26.24
CA SER A 19 -45.75 35.52 -25.84
C SER A 19 -45.16 34.70 -24.68
N GLU A 20 -43.86 34.38 -24.71
CA GLU A 20 -43.21 33.55 -23.67
C GLU A 20 -43.14 34.25 -22.31
N TYR A 21 -42.79 35.54 -22.28
CA TYR A 21 -42.72 36.33 -21.05
C TYR A 21 -44.08 36.47 -20.35
N GLY A 22 -45.18 36.48 -21.11
CA GLY A 22 -46.54 36.47 -20.55
C GLY A 22 -46.89 35.16 -19.83
N TYR A 23 -46.34 34.03 -20.28
CA TYR A 23 -46.61 32.70 -19.71
C TYR A 23 -45.89 32.50 -18.38
N VAL A 24 -44.58 32.82 -18.33
CA VAL A 24 -43.76 32.74 -17.11
C VAL A 24 -44.34 33.59 -15.98
N ARG A 25 -44.82 34.80 -16.30
CA ARG A 25 -45.44 35.70 -15.32
C ARG A 25 -46.73 35.12 -14.73
N LYS A 26 -47.61 34.55 -15.56
CA LYS A 26 -48.85 33.89 -15.08
C LYS A 26 -48.57 32.66 -14.22
N GLN A 27 -47.55 31.86 -14.51
CA GLN A 27 -47.20 30.71 -13.67
C GLN A 27 -46.63 31.15 -12.31
N LEU A 28 -45.84 32.23 -12.26
CA LEU A 28 -45.38 32.82 -11.00
C LEU A 28 -46.55 33.40 -10.19
N ASP A 29 -47.43 34.18 -10.81
CA ASP A 29 -48.56 34.82 -10.12
C ASP A 29 -49.54 33.78 -9.54
N LEU A 30 -49.77 32.62 -10.19
CA LEU A 30 -50.54 31.52 -9.62
C LEU A 30 -49.83 30.85 -8.42
N PHE A 31 -48.51 30.70 -8.47
CA PHE A 31 -47.74 30.05 -7.39
C PHE A 31 -47.74 30.87 -6.09
N PHE A 32 -47.88 32.19 -6.18
CA PHE A 32 -47.93 33.08 -5.02
C PHE A 32 -49.33 33.21 -4.37
N THR A 33 -50.39 32.63 -4.95
CA THR A 33 -51.75 32.74 -4.41
C THR A 33 -52.19 31.63 -3.44
N GLU A 34 -51.40 30.57 -3.19
CA GLU A 34 -51.81 29.42 -2.36
C GLU A 34 -51.08 29.26 -1.01
N PHE A 35 -50.13 30.13 -0.65
CA PHE A 35 -49.35 29.99 0.59
C PHE A 35 -49.37 31.24 1.49
N ASP A 36 -50.44 31.35 2.28
CA ASP A 36 -50.51 32.29 3.42
C ASP A 36 -49.60 31.79 4.56
N GLY A 37 -48.44 32.42 4.74
CA GLY A 37 -47.49 32.05 5.80
C GLY A 37 -46.31 33.01 5.92
N HIS A 38 -46.18 33.67 7.07
CA HIS A 38 -45.09 34.61 7.35
C HIS A 38 -43.71 33.93 7.27
N PHE A 39 -42.95 34.21 6.21
CA PHE A 39 -41.52 33.92 6.11
C PHE A 39 -40.68 35.19 5.97
N SER A 40 -39.59 35.27 6.74
CA SER A 40 -38.69 36.42 6.73
C SER A 40 -37.82 36.44 5.46
N VAL A 41 -37.55 37.65 4.95
CA VAL A 41 -37.04 37.90 3.59
C VAL A 41 -35.56 37.53 3.41
N GLU A 42 -34.83 37.23 4.49
CA GLU A 42 -33.37 37.04 4.50
C GLU A 42 -32.84 35.74 3.84
N ARG A 43 -33.70 34.85 3.32
CA ARG A 43 -33.26 33.55 2.75
C ARG A 43 -33.38 33.40 1.23
N ILE A 44 -33.85 34.40 0.49
CA ILE A 44 -33.85 34.36 -0.98
C ILE A 44 -32.53 34.89 -1.54
N LYS A 45 -31.45 34.11 -1.40
CA LYS A 45 -30.30 34.25 -2.30
C LYS A 45 -30.70 33.68 -3.65
N ALA A 46 -30.76 34.53 -4.68
CA ALA A 46 -31.13 34.12 -6.02
C ALA A 46 -30.15 33.05 -6.55
N VAL A 47 -30.59 31.79 -6.60
CA VAL A 47 -29.89 30.73 -7.31
C VAL A 47 -30.00 31.06 -8.80
N ILE A 48 -28.92 31.58 -9.38
CA ILE A 48 -28.84 31.87 -10.81
C ILE A 48 -28.87 30.52 -11.53
N LEU A 49 -30.07 30.13 -11.97
CA LEU A 49 -30.37 28.86 -12.61
C LEU A 49 -29.92 28.95 -14.07
N ILE A 50 -28.65 28.64 -14.29
CA ILE A 50 -28.01 28.67 -15.60
C ILE A 50 -28.53 27.47 -16.38
N ARG A 51 -29.13 27.75 -17.53
CA ARG A 51 -29.60 26.76 -18.51
C ARG A 51 -28.60 26.69 -19.66
N ASN A 52 -28.66 25.58 -20.40
CA ASN A 52 -27.88 25.30 -21.61
C ASN A 52 -26.43 24.90 -21.30
N PHE A 53 -26.24 23.61 -21.01
CA PHE A 53 -24.97 22.98 -21.35
C PHE A 53 -24.91 22.70 -22.85
N GLU A 54 -23.77 22.93 -23.48
CA GLU A 54 -23.57 22.75 -24.93
C GLU A 54 -23.11 21.32 -25.27
N PHE A 55 -22.26 20.74 -24.41
CA PHE A 55 -21.50 19.54 -24.77
C PHE A 55 -21.19 18.64 -23.55
N VAL A 56 -21.21 17.33 -23.76
CA VAL A 56 -20.83 16.29 -22.79
C VAL A 56 -19.94 15.27 -23.49
N SER A 57 -18.77 14.98 -22.92
CA SER A 57 -17.83 13.96 -23.41
C SER A 57 -17.24 13.18 -22.23
N GLY A 58 -17.86 12.03 -21.94
CA GLY A 58 -17.60 11.28 -20.71
C GLY A 58 -17.87 12.16 -19.47
N PRO A 59 -16.96 12.21 -18.48
CA PRO A 59 -17.12 13.01 -17.27
C PRO A 59 -16.86 14.52 -17.47
N VAL A 60 -16.51 14.97 -18.68
CA VAL A 60 -16.29 16.40 -18.99
C VAL A 60 -17.57 16.98 -19.60
N VAL A 61 -18.04 18.08 -19.02
CA VAL A 61 -19.26 18.81 -19.44
C VAL A 61 -18.89 20.27 -19.69
N VAL A 62 -19.43 20.89 -20.74
CA VAL A 62 -19.26 22.33 -21.02
C VAL A 62 -20.60 23.03 -20.83
N ALA A 63 -20.66 23.95 -19.87
CA ALA A 63 -21.84 24.75 -19.56
C ALA A 63 -21.62 26.21 -19.95
N ASP A 64 -22.51 26.79 -20.76
CA ASP A 64 -22.47 28.22 -21.08
C ASP A 64 -23.23 29.06 -20.03
N GLY A 65 -23.15 30.40 -20.10
CA GLY A 65 -23.81 31.30 -19.17
C GLY A 65 -23.21 31.33 -17.76
N MET A 66 -22.05 30.71 -17.56
CA MET A 66 -21.33 30.55 -16.29
C MET A 66 -20.57 31.81 -15.83
N ALA A 67 -21.06 33.00 -16.23
CA ALA A 67 -20.47 34.29 -15.91
C ALA A 67 -20.33 34.51 -14.39
N GLY A 68 -19.11 34.80 -13.93
CA GLY A 68 -18.79 34.98 -12.51
C GLY A 68 -18.67 33.70 -11.69
N ALA A 69 -18.53 32.53 -12.32
CA ALA A 69 -18.10 31.31 -11.64
C ALA A 69 -16.59 31.32 -11.40
N ALA A 70 -16.12 30.63 -10.34
CA ALA A 70 -14.70 30.55 -10.01
C ALA A 70 -14.05 29.23 -10.50
N MET A 71 -12.74 29.26 -10.74
CA MET A 71 -11.95 28.05 -10.96
C MET A 71 -11.91 27.21 -9.67
N TYR A 72 -12.03 25.89 -9.81
CA TYR A 72 -12.21 24.92 -8.73
C TYR A 72 -13.49 25.13 -7.88
N GLU A 73 -14.49 25.86 -8.39
CA GLU A 73 -15.82 25.93 -7.76
C GLU A 73 -16.60 24.63 -7.97
N LEU A 74 -17.26 24.15 -6.91
CA LEU A 74 -18.14 22.99 -6.95
C LEU A 74 -19.53 23.40 -7.49
N VAL A 75 -20.07 22.57 -8.38
CA VAL A 75 -21.36 22.76 -9.05
C VAL A 75 -22.24 21.51 -8.93
N ARG A 76 -23.54 21.69 -9.14
CA ARG A 76 -24.52 20.61 -9.33
C ARG A 76 -24.98 20.60 -10.78
N VAL A 77 -24.80 19.48 -11.46
CA VAL A 77 -25.08 19.30 -12.89
C VAL A 77 -26.24 18.33 -13.08
N GLY A 78 -27.16 18.63 -13.99
CA GLY A 78 -28.28 17.73 -14.29
C GLY A 78 -29.46 17.88 -13.34
N HIS A 79 -30.61 17.34 -13.76
CA HIS A 79 -31.76 17.19 -12.85
C HIS A 79 -31.45 16.28 -11.64
N ASP A 80 -30.56 15.29 -11.82
CA ASP A 80 -30.04 14.44 -10.74
C ASP A 80 -29.13 15.20 -9.73
N ASN A 81 -28.76 16.46 -9.99
CA ASN A 81 -27.86 17.26 -9.15
C ASN A 81 -26.49 16.57 -8.88
N LEU A 82 -25.91 15.98 -9.93
CA LEU A 82 -24.60 15.33 -9.89
C LEU A 82 -23.51 16.32 -9.47
N ILE A 83 -22.55 15.89 -8.65
CA ILE A 83 -21.48 16.76 -8.15
C ILE A 83 -20.40 16.92 -9.23
N GLY A 84 -19.97 18.16 -9.50
CA GLY A 84 -18.84 18.46 -10.38
C GLY A 84 -18.01 19.65 -9.89
N GLU A 85 -16.85 19.87 -10.50
CA GLU A 85 -15.93 20.98 -10.21
C GLU A 85 -15.53 21.69 -11.51
N ILE A 86 -15.49 23.03 -11.50
CA ILE A 86 -15.05 23.83 -12.64
C ILE A 86 -13.53 23.77 -12.76
N ILE A 87 -13.04 23.32 -13.91
CA ILE A 87 -11.61 23.13 -14.17
C ILE A 87 -11.04 24.07 -15.22
N ARG A 88 -11.88 24.63 -16.10
CA ARG A 88 -11.49 25.67 -17.07
C ARG A 88 -12.63 26.67 -17.27
N LEU A 89 -12.28 27.92 -17.58
CA LEU A 89 -13.21 29.02 -17.86
C LEU A 89 -12.77 29.70 -19.16
N GLU A 90 -13.67 29.74 -20.14
CA GLU A 90 -13.43 30.30 -21.48
C GLU A 90 -14.55 31.32 -21.78
N GLY A 91 -14.31 32.59 -21.43
CA GLY A 91 -15.27 33.68 -21.62
C GLY A 91 -16.50 33.57 -20.72
N HIS A 92 -17.63 33.15 -21.29
CA HIS A 92 -18.88 32.89 -20.56
C HIS A 92 -19.11 31.41 -20.25
N SER A 93 -18.32 30.53 -20.86
CA SER A 93 -18.50 29.08 -20.78
C SER A 93 -17.50 28.44 -19.81
N ALA A 94 -17.92 27.39 -19.11
CA ALA A 94 -17.12 26.69 -18.11
C ALA A 94 -17.01 25.20 -18.43
N THR A 95 -15.78 24.68 -18.43
CA THR A 95 -15.51 23.24 -18.46
C THR A 95 -15.60 22.69 -17.05
N ILE A 96 -16.53 21.75 -16.84
CA ILE A 96 -16.84 21.10 -15.57
C ILE A 96 -16.39 19.65 -15.66
N GLN A 97 -15.71 19.18 -14.62
CA GLN A 97 -15.40 17.77 -14.39
C GLN A 97 -16.39 17.18 -13.40
N VAL A 98 -17.19 16.20 -13.82
CA VAL A 98 -18.21 15.57 -13.00
C VAL A 98 -17.61 14.41 -12.21
N TYR A 99 -17.91 14.35 -10.90
CA TYR A 99 -17.46 13.33 -9.95
C TYR A 99 -18.32 12.06 -9.94
N GLU A 100 -19.42 12.08 -10.68
CA GLU A 100 -20.37 10.99 -10.86
C GLU A 100 -20.47 10.55 -12.34
N GLU A 101 -21.22 9.50 -12.63
CA GLU A 101 -21.46 9.06 -14.00
C GLU A 101 -22.43 10.01 -14.73
N THR A 102 -22.02 10.54 -15.88
CA THR A 102 -22.76 11.50 -16.71
C THR A 102 -23.80 10.86 -17.64
N ALA A 103 -23.98 9.54 -17.59
CA ALA A 103 -24.84 8.80 -18.51
C ALA A 103 -26.32 9.16 -18.34
N GLY A 104 -26.90 9.86 -19.33
CA GLY A 104 -28.30 10.28 -19.31
C GLY A 104 -28.53 11.76 -18.97
N LEU A 105 -27.47 12.56 -18.78
CA LEU A 105 -27.58 14.01 -18.88
C LEU A 105 -28.07 14.40 -20.30
N MET A 106 -28.99 15.35 -20.40
CA MET A 106 -29.61 15.78 -21.66
C MET A 106 -29.37 17.27 -21.92
N VAL A 107 -29.06 17.62 -23.18
CA VAL A 107 -28.71 18.99 -23.57
C VAL A 107 -29.78 19.98 -23.07
N ASN A 108 -29.31 21.01 -22.38
CA ASN A 108 -30.09 22.01 -21.62
C ASN A 108 -30.53 21.66 -20.19
N ASP A 109 -30.08 20.55 -19.59
CA ASP A 109 -30.20 20.37 -18.12
C ASP A 109 -29.58 21.57 -17.36
N PRO A 110 -30.09 21.92 -16.17
CA PRO A 110 -29.56 23.04 -15.39
C PRO A 110 -28.19 22.75 -14.76
N VAL A 111 -27.40 23.80 -14.57
CA VAL A 111 -26.20 23.79 -13.71
C VAL A 111 -26.37 24.81 -12.59
N LEU A 112 -26.28 24.34 -11.34
CA LEU A 112 -26.38 25.17 -10.13
C LEU A 112 -25.00 25.38 -9.51
N ARG A 113 -24.67 26.63 -9.21
CA ARG A 113 -23.41 27.03 -8.58
C ARG A 113 -23.49 27.00 -7.05
N THR A 114 -22.42 26.58 -6.38
CA THR A 114 -22.36 26.55 -4.91
C THR A 114 -21.49 27.66 -4.30
N HIS A 115 -20.71 28.37 -5.12
CA HIS A 115 -19.78 29.42 -4.71
C HIS A 115 -18.78 29.00 -3.63
N LYS A 116 -18.45 27.71 -3.60
CA LYS A 116 -17.43 27.10 -2.73
C LYS A 116 -16.62 26.07 -3.51
N PRO A 117 -15.32 25.89 -3.21
CA PRO A 117 -14.55 24.76 -3.73
C PRO A 117 -14.94 23.44 -3.06
N LEU A 118 -14.47 22.31 -3.62
CA LEU A 118 -14.61 21.00 -2.99
C LEU A 118 -14.04 21.03 -1.55
N SER A 119 -14.93 20.81 -0.58
CA SER A 119 -14.66 21.00 0.85
C SER A 119 -15.23 19.84 1.66
N VAL A 120 -14.52 19.44 2.71
CA VAL A 120 -14.90 18.35 3.63
C VAL A 120 -15.51 18.89 4.92
N GLU A 121 -16.49 18.18 5.48
CA GLU A 121 -16.99 18.41 6.85
C GLU A 121 -16.02 17.75 7.85
N LEU A 122 -15.49 18.54 8.79
CA LEU A 122 -14.55 18.12 9.81
C LEU A 122 -15.17 18.32 11.20
N GLY A 123 -15.23 17.26 12.01
CA GLY A 123 -15.83 17.26 13.35
C GLY A 123 -15.97 15.84 13.91
N PRO A 124 -16.61 15.66 15.08
CA PRO A 124 -16.88 14.34 15.67
C PRO A 124 -17.71 13.44 14.75
N GLY A 125 -17.43 12.13 14.76
CA GLY A 125 -18.08 11.14 13.89
C GLY A 125 -17.28 10.78 12.63
N ILE A 126 -15.97 11.03 12.61
CA ILE A 126 -15.05 10.70 11.50
C ILE A 126 -14.34 9.37 11.76
N LEU A 127 -14.04 9.05 13.01
CA LEU A 127 -13.37 7.80 13.38
C LEU A 127 -14.35 6.61 13.29
N GLY A 128 -13.92 5.51 12.69
CA GLY A 128 -14.75 4.33 12.45
C GLY A 128 -15.79 4.46 11.33
N ASN A 129 -15.82 5.60 10.62
CA ASN A 129 -16.67 5.79 9.45
C ASN A 129 -15.93 5.49 8.13
N ILE A 130 -16.73 5.18 7.09
CA ILE A 130 -16.26 4.75 5.77
C ILE A 130 -16.87 5.69 4.72
N PHE A 131 -16.02 6.42 4.03
CA PHE A 131 -16.37 7.47 3.08
C PHE A 131 -16.06 7.07 1.63
N ASP A 132 -16.78 7.63 0.65
CA ASP A 132 -16.34 7.65 -0.74
C ASP A 132 -15.31 8.79 -1.01
N GLY A 133 -14.83 8.92 -2.25
CA GLY A 133 -13.83 9.93 -2.62
C GLY A 133 -14.26 11.39 -2.38
N ILE A 134 -15.56 11.66 -2.28
CA ILE A 134 -16.16 12.98 -2.02
C ILE A 134 -16.85 13.06 -0.64
N GLN A 135 -16.36 12.24 0.30
CA GLN A 135 -16.73 12.21 1.72
C GLN A 135 -18.18 11.80 2.05
N ARG A 136 -18.87 11.05 1.19
CA ARG A 136 -20.21 10.51 1.54
C ARG A 136 -20.10 9.19 2.32
N PRO A 137 -20.82 9.02 3.44
CA PRO A 137 -20.75 7.80 4.25
C PRO A 137 -21.48 6.62 3.59
N LEU A 138 -20.71 5.62 3.12
CA LEU A 138 -21.23 4.46 2.37
C LEU A 138 -22.29 3.67 3.16
N LYS A 139 -22.09 3.52 4.47
CA LYS A 139 -23.02 2.83 5.39
C LYS A 139 -24.39 3.53 5.48
N THR A 140 -24.43 4.84 5.31
CA THR A 140 -25.67 5.63 5.34
C THR A 140 -26.33 5.67 3.96
N ILE A 141 -25.55 5.67 2.88
CA ILE A 141 -26.06 5.48 1.51
C ILE A 141 -26.81 4.15 1.42
N ALA A 142 -26.17 3.02 1.74
CA ALA A 142 -26.77 1.68 1.63
C ALA A 142 -28.05 1.52 2.49
N LYS A 143 -28.06 2.10 3.70
CA LYS A 143 -29.27 2.15 4.55
C LYS A 143 -30.43 2.94 3.93
N ARG A 144 -30.13 3.99 3.15
CA ARG A 144 -31.13 4.92 2.59
C ARG A 144 -31.59 4.54 1.19
N SER A 145 -30.74 3.88 0.38
CA SER A 145 -31.13 3.27 -0.89
C SER A 145 -31.93 1.99 -0.67
N GLY A 146 -31.58 1.20 0.35
CA GLY A 146 -32.08 -0.17 0.51
C GLY A 146 -31.48 -1.14 -0.52
N ASP A 147 -30.43 -0.72 -1.22
CA ASP A 147 -29.80 -1.41 -2.35
C ASP A 147 -28.26 -1.46 -2.18
N VAL A 148 -27.64 -2.45 -2.84
CA VAL A 148 -26.19 -2.67 -2.87
C VAL A 148 -25.49 -1.63 -3.75
N TYR A 149 -26.17 -1.07 -4.75
CA TYR A 149 -25.64 -0.04 -5.62
C TYR A 149 -25.73 1.35 -4.99
N ILE A 150 -24.79 2.23 -5.38
CA ILE A 150 -24.80 3.65 -5.01
C ILE A 150 -25.65 4.39 -6.05
N PRO A 151 -26.82 4.95 -5.69
CA PRO A 151 -27.61 5.74 -6.63
C PRO A 151 -26.91 7.05 -6.98
N ARG A 152 -27.08 7.50 -8.22
CA ARG A 152 -26.54 8.77 -8.73
C ARG A 152 -27.27 9.96 -8.12
N GLY A 153 -26.61 11.11 -8.04
CA GLY A 153 -27.16 12.33 -7.45
C GLY A 153 -27.31 12.29 -5.94
N VAL A 154 -26.89 11.21 -5.27
CA VAL A 154 -27.29 10.95 -3.88
C VAL A 154 -26.66 11.95 -2.90
N ALA A 155 -27.50 12.85 -2.41
CA ALA A 155 -27.17 13.84 -1.39
C ALA A 155 -27.41 13.28 0.02
N VAL A 156 -26.32 12.87 0.68
CA VAL A 156 -26.25 12.47 2.09
C VAL A 156 -25.27 13.43 2.78
N PRO A 157 -25.51 13.91 4.01
CA PRO A 157 -24.49 14.65 4.77
C PRO A 157 -23.26 13.77 5.01
N ALA A 158 -22.07 14.38 5.16
CA ALA A 158 -20.85 13.60 5.38
C ALA A 158 -20.84 13.03 6.80
N LEU A 159 -21.16 13.86 7.79
CA LEU A 159 -21.30 13.45 9.19
C LEU A 159 -22.78 13.31 9.58
N ASP A 160 -23.07 12.37 10.49
CA ASP A 160 -24.42 12.19 11.03
C ASP A 160 -24.76 13.36 11.96
N LYS A 161 -25.88 14.02 11.69
CA LYS A 161 -26.27 15.29 12.34
C LYS A 161 -27.35 15.10 13.41
N ASP A 162 -27.84 13.88 13.57
CA ASP A 162 -28.85 13.50 14.56
C ASP A 162 -28.21 12.85 15.80
N ILE A 163 -26.93 12.44 15.72
CA ILE A 163 -26.14 11.95 16.86
C ILE A 163 -25.81 13.10 17.81
N LEU A 164 -26.16 12.93 19.08
CA LEU A 164 -25.77 13.80 20.18
C LEU A 164 -24.42 13.36 20.75
N TRP A 165 -23.51 14.33 20.88
CA TRP A 165 -22.16 14.13 21.42
C TRP A 165 -22.01 14.81 22.78
N GLU A 166 -21.25 14.19 23.69
CA GLU A 166 -20.92 14.81 24.97
C GLU A 166 -19.83 15.87 24.77
N PHE A 167 -20.22 17.14 24.93
CA PHE A 167 -19.36 18.31 24.81
C PHE A 167 -18.88 18.74 26.19
N GLN A 168 -17.56 18.87 26.35
CA GLN A 168 -16.93 19.40 27.55
C GLN A 168 -16.05 20.62 27.16
N PRO A 169 -16.44 21.86 27.49
CA PRO A 169 -15.61 23.03 27.24
C PRO A 169 -14.35 23.00 28.11
N LYS A 170 -13.24 23.53 27.59
CA LYS A 170 -12.01 23.72 28.38
C LYS A 170 -12.14 24.96 29.29
N LYS A 171 -11.10 25.24 30.07
CA LYS A 171 -11.01 26.41 30.97
C LYS A 171 -10.83 27.72 30.19
N ILE A 172 -11.87 28.14 29.46
CA ILE A 172 -11.97 29.40 28.73
C ILE A 172 -13.37 29.96 28.98
N GLY A 173 -13.49 31.26 29.26
CA GLY A 173 -14.74 31.91 29.66
C GLY A 173 -15.26 32.93 28.65
N GLU A 174 -16.45 33.46 28.94
CA GLU A 174 -16.97 34.63 28.25
C GLU A 174 -16.03 35.83 28.48
N GLY A 175 -15.67 36.48 27.37
CA GLY A 175 -14.78 37.63 27.35
C GLY A 175 -13.29 37.33 27.13
N ASP A 176 -12.87 36.07 27.12
CA ASP A 176 -11.52 35.68 26.72
C ASP A 176 -11.28 35.91 25.21
N LEU A 177 -10.00 36.10 24.84
CA LEU A 177 -9.57 36.22 23.44
C LEU A 177 -9.14 34.85 22.91
N ILE A 178 -9.61 34.51 21.71
CA ILE A 178 -9.36 33.23 21.05
C ILE A 178 -8.97 33.44 19.57
N THR A 179 -8.08 32.58 19.06
CA THR A 179 -7.54 32.65 17.70
C THR A 179 -7.62 31.30 16.95
N GLY A 180 -7.37 31.34 15.64
CA GLY A 180 -7.53 30.20 14.75
C GLY A 180 -6.64 29.02 15.16
N GLY A 181 -7.23 27.84 15.31
CA GLY A 181 -6.57 26.63 15.80
C GLY A 181 -6.59 26.46 17.32
N ASP A 182 -7.12 27.39 18.12
CA ASP A 182 -7.27 27.21 19.57
C ASP A 182 -8.24 26.06 19.89
N LEU A 183 -7.87 25.19 20.84
CA LEU A 183 -8.68 24.06 21.27
C LEU A 183 -9.64 24.47 22.41
N TYR A 184 -10.86 24.89 22.07
CA TYR A 184 -11.82 25.40 23.06
C TYR A 184 -12.61 24.31 23.80
N ALA A 185 -12.72 23.11 23.24
CA ALA A 185 -13.50 22.02 23.84
C ALA A 185 -12.91 20.62 23.54
N THR A 186 -13.42 19.63 24.28
CA THR A 186 -13.19 18.21 24.07
C THR A 186 -14.52 17.47 23.97
N VAL A 187 -14.62 16.58 22.98
CA VAL A 187 -15.78 15.71 22.76
C VAL A 187 -15.34 14.26 22.87
N PHE A 188 -16.12 13.43 23.55
CA PHE A 188 -15.87 11.99 23.61
C PHE A 188 -16.41 11.30 22.35
N GLU A 189 -15.51 10.92 21.43
CA GLU A 189 -15.87 10.21 20.18
C GLU A 189 -15.73 8.68 20.32
N ASN A 190 -14.63 8.19 20.90
CA ASN A 190 -14.35 6.77 21.07
C ASN A 190 -13.52 6.50 22.33
N SER A 191 -13.54 5.26 22.85
CA SER A 191 -12.74 4.83 24.01
C SER A 191 -11.23 5.12 23.88
N LEU A 192 -10.74 5.21 22.64
CA LEU A 192 -9.33 5.40 22.28
C LEU A 192 -8.91 6.86 22.19
N MET A 193 -9.83 7.74 21.78
CA MET A 193 -9.51 9.04 21.21
C MET A 193 -10.49 10.11 21.68
N GLN A 194 -9.95 11.17 22.29
CA GLN A 194 -10.72 12.36 22.64
C GLN A 194 -10.67 13.34 21.45
N HIS A 195 -11.83 13.67 20.90
CA HIS A 195 -11.92 14.60 19.78
C HIS A 195 -11.71 16.03 20.31
N HIS A 196 -10.62 16.68 19.89
CA HIS A 196 -10.32 18.04 20.35
C HIS A 196 -10.90 19.05 19.35
N VAL A 197 -11.94 19.77 19.77
CA VAL A 197 -12.63 20.72 18.90
C VAL A 197 -11.80 22.01 18.83
N ALA A 198 -11.32 22.32 17.62
CA ALA A 198 -10.48 23.46 17.32
C ALA A 198 -11.29 24.57 16.64
N LEU A 199 -10.99 25.83 16.95
CA LEU A 199 -11.55 26.96 16.20
C LEU A 199 -11.00 26.96 14.75
N PRO A 200 -11.81 27.22 13.71
CA PRO A 200 -11.34 27.29 12.33
C PRO A 200 -10.20 28.32 12.15
N PRO A 201 -9.17 28.06 11.31
CA PRO A 201 -8.01 28.94 11.16
C PRO A 201 -8.33 30.39 10.80
N ASP A 202 -9.40 30.64 10.04
CA ASP A 202 -9.81 31.97 9.57
C ASP A 202 -10.63 32.78 10.60
N ALA A 203 -10.78 32.25 11.82
CA ALA A 203 -11.54 32.85 12.90
C ALA A 203 -10.65 33.28 14.07
N MET A 204 -10.88 34.50 14.55
CA MET A 204 -10.32 35.07 15.77
C MET A 204 -11.35 36.05 16.35
N GLY A 205 -11.33 36.27 17.66
CA GLY A 205 -12.27 37.19 18.30
C GLY A 205 -12.26 37.11 19.82
N LYS A 206 -13.23 37.80 20.42
CA LYS A 206 -13.55 37.73 21.85
C LYS A 206 -14.77 36.82 22.02
N ILE A 207 -14.74 35.89 22.97
CA ILE A 207 -15.87 34.99 23.23
C ILE A 207 -17.04 35.80 23.81
N THR A 208 -18.21 35.72 23.19
CA THR A 208 -19.47 36.31 23.71
C THR A 208 -20.39 35.28 24.34
N TYR A 209 -20.28 34.02 23.94
CA TYR A 209 -21.01 32.90 24.52
C TYR A 209 -20.24 31.60 24.27
N ILE A 210 -20.26 30.69 25.25
CA ILE A 210 -19.78 29.31 25.11
C ILE A 210 -20.81 28.36 25.74
N ALA A 211 -21.08 27.24 25.06
CA ALA A 211 -22.05 26.27 25.55
C ALA A 211 -21.56 25.60 26.85
N PRO A 212 -22.44 25.39 27.85
CA PRO A 212 -22.11 24.62 29.05
C PRO A 212 -21.86 23.14 28.70
N PRO A 213 -21.21 22.36 29.60
CA PRO A 213 -21.06 20.92 29.38
C PRO A 213 -22.42 20.22 29.27
N GLY A 214 -22.57 19.35 28.27
CA GLY A 214 -23.86 18.74 27.93
C GLY A 214 -23.83 17.91 26.66
N GLN A 215 -25.00 17.47 26.19
CA GLN A 215 -25.16 16.73 24.94
C GLN A 215 -25.68 17.64 23.83
N TYR A 216 -24.97 17.67 22.69
CA TYR A 216 -25.25 18.56 21.56
C TYR A 216 -25.10 17.84 20.21
N SER A 217 -25.88 18.25 19.22
CA SER A 217 -25.74 17.80 17.84
C SER A 217 -24.62 18.56 17.10
N LEU A 218 -24.22 18.08 15.92
CA LEU A 218 -23.29 18.82 15.05
C LEU A 218 -23.87 20.12 14.45
N GLN A 219 -25.18 20.36 14.61
CA GLN A 219 -25.88 21.56 14.13
C GLN A 219 -25.94 22.67 15.20
N ASP A 220 -25.78 22.32 16.48
CA ASP A 220 -25.93 23.27 17.58
C ASP A 220 -24.76 24.26 17.65
N THR A 221 -25.08 25.52 17.96
CA THR A 221 -24.06 26.57 18.15
C THR A 221 -23.43 26.40 19.54
N VAL A 222 -22.15 26.03 19.57
CA VAL A 222 -21.40 25.78 20.82
C VAL A 222 -20.52 26.96 21.24
N LEU A 223 -20.28 27.91 20.34
CA LEU A 223 -19.40 29.05 20.56
C LEU A 223 -19.85 30.26 19.71
N GLU A 224 -19.87 31.44 20.30
CA GLU A 224 -20.07 32.71 19.59
C GLU A 224 -18.92 33.67 19.88
N LEU A 225 -18.38 34.27 18.82
CA LEU A 225 -17.24 35.19 18.87
C LEU A 225 -17.62 36.56 18.29
N GLU A 226 -17.28 37.62 18.98
CA GLU A 226 -17.28 38.98 18.43
C GLU A 226 -15.91 39.32 17.84
N PHE A 227 -15.90 39.78 16.59
CA PHE A 227 -14.72 40.39 15.98
C PHE A 227 -15.12 41.67 15.25
N GLN A 228 -14.51 42.80 15.62
CA GLN A 228 -14.79 44.12 15.03
C GLN A 228 -16.29 44.50 15.03
N GLY A 229 -17.04 44.13 16.08
CA GLY A 229 -18.47 44.38 16.19
C GLY A 229 -19.37 43.42 15.40
N VAL A 230 -18.81 42.40 14.74
CA VAL A 230 -19.57 41.36 14.02
C VAL A 230 -19.56 40.07 14.85
N PRO A 231 -20.72 39.60 15.35
CA PRO A 231 -20.83 38.30 15.99
C PRO A 231 -20.84 37.17 14.95
N LYS A 232 -20.03 36.14 15.18
CA LYS A 232 -19.94 34.91 14.38
C LYS A 232 -20.28 33.69 15.25
N LYS A 233 -21.20 32.85 14.79
CA LYS A 233 -21.61 31.60 15.43
C LYS A 233 -20.80 30.42 14.88
N PHE A 234 -20.40 29.49 15.75
CA PHE A 234 -19.66 28.27 15.41
C PHE A 234 -20.32 27.03 16.04
N THR A 235 -20.41 25.95 15.27
CA THR A 235 -20.82 24.62 15.75
C THR A 235 -19.58 23.72 15.95
N MET A 236 -19.77 22.46 16.36
CA MET A 236 -18.66 21.48 16.42
C MET A 236 -18.16 21.02 15.05
N LEU A 237 -18.77 21.46 13.95
CA LEU A 237 -18.45 21.07 12.58
C LEU A 237 -17.88 22.27 11.81
N GLN A 238 -16.66 22.13 11.29
CA GLN A 238 -16.03 23.09 10.37
C GLN A 238 -15.98 22.53 8.95
N THR A 239 -16.00 23.38 7.92
CA THR A 239 -15.81 22.96 6.52
C THR A 239 -14.47 23.45 6.00
N TRP A 240 -13.63 22.57 5.44
CA TRP A 240 -12.31 22.96 4.92
C TRP A 240 -12.09 22.53 3.45
N PRO A 241 -11.54 23.39 2.57
CA PRO A 241 -11.26 23.05 1.16
C PRO A 241 -10.13 22.03 1.00
N VAL A 242 -10.38 20.92 0.30
CA VAL A 242 -9.42 19.78 0.24
C VAL A 242 -8.12 20.07 -0.50
N ARG A 243 -8.17 21.01 -1.46
CA ARG A 243 -7.01 21.44 -2.26
C ARG A 243 -6.08 22.39 -1.50
N THR A 244 -6.50 22.97 -0.37
CA THR A 244 -5.70 23.89 0.45
C THR A 244 -5.12 23.14 1.67
N PRO A 245 -3.79 23.13 1.88
CA PRO A 245 -3.21 22.54 3.09
C PRO A 245 -3.63 23.32 4.34
N ARG A 246 -3.94 22.61 5.43
CA ARG A 246 -4.30 23.25 6.70
C ARG A 246 -3.08 23.96 7.31
N PRO A 247 -3.19 25.24 7.69
CA PRO A 247 -2.05 26.05 8.12
C PRO A 247 -1.48 25.62 9.47
N VAL A 248 -0.18 25.87 9.67
CA VAL A 248 0.60 25.44 10.85
C VAL A 248 1.48 26.58 11.38
N ALA A 249 1.89 26.53 12.64
CA ALA A 249 2.76 27.56 13.23
C ALA A 249 4.21 27.44 12.71
N SER A 250 4.73 26.22 12.58
CA SER A 250 6.05 25.93 11.98
C SER A 250 6.20 24.44 11.63
N LYS A 251 6.90 24.11 10.53
CA LYS A 251 7.43 22.75 10.31
C LYS A 251 8.59 22.49 11.29
N LEU A 252 8.71 21.26 11.78
CA LEU A 252 9.77 20.80 12.68
C LEU A 252 10.54 19.64 12.04
N ALA A 253 11.80 19.44 12.45
CA ALA A 253 12.52 18.22 12.10
C ALA A 253 11.89 17.00 12.77
N ALA A 254 11.82 15.87 12.05
CA ALA A 254 11.33 14.60 12.58
C ALA A 254 12.49 13.79 13.18
N ASP A 255 12.37 13.50 14.47
CA ASP A 255 13.38 12.98 15.41
C ASP A 255 12.96 11.63 16.05
N THR A 256 11.75 11.18 15.75
CA THR A 256 11.06 10.07 16.40
C THR A 256 10.70 9.03 15.35
N PRO A 257 11.09 7.74 15.49
CA PRO A 257 10.82 6.75 14.47
C PRO A 257 9.34 6.36 14.39
N LEU A 258 8.87 6.11 13.17
CA LEU A 258 7.66 5.33 12.94
C LEU A 258 8.04 3.86 13.11
N LEU A 259 7.58 3.23 14.20
CA LEU A 259 7.75 1.80 14.40
C LEU A 259 6.64 1.08 13.62
N THR A 260 7.01 0.23 12.67
CA THR A 260 6.08 -0.53 11.83
C THR A 260 5.82 -1.93 12.39
N GLY A 261 6.68 -2.41 13.29
CA GLY A 261 6.67 -3.78 13.79
C GLY A 261 7.29 -4.80 12.84
N GLN A 262 7.79 -4.37 11.67
CA GLN A 262 8.43 -5.22 10.67
C GLN A 262 9.96 -5.05 10.73
N ARG A 263 10.68 -6.14 11.01
CA ARG A 263 12.13 -6.15 11.29
C ARG A 263 12.98 -5.51 10.19
N VAL A 264 12.66 -5.75 8.92
CA VAL A 264 13.37 -5.13 7.78
C VAL A 264 13.13 -3.62 7.67
N LEU A 265 11.91 -3.15 7.94
CA LEU A 265 11.55 -1.74 7.81
C LEU A 265 12.15 -0.94 8.97
N ASP A 266 11.92 -1.39 10.20
CA ASP A 266 12.32 -0.67 11.41
C ASP A 266 13.84 -0.64 11.62
N ALA A 267 14.58 -1.62 11.09
CA ALA A 267 16.03 -1.72 11.29
C ALA A 267 16.89 -1.28 10.09
N LEU A 268 16.54 -1.64 8.84
CA LEU A 268 17.36 -1.32 7.67
C LEU A 268 16.92 -0.03 6.96
N PHE A 269 15.61 0.22 6.89
CA PHE A 269 15.02 1.33 6.11
C PHE A 269 14.02 2.16 6.94
N PRO A 270 14.41 2.65 8.14
CA PRO A 270 13.49 3.23 9.10
C PRO A 270 12.82 4.49 8.56
N SER A 271 11.57 4.70 8.99
CA SER A 271 10.83 5.94 8.77
C SER A 271 10.62 6.69 10.09
N VAL A 272 10.07 7.90 10.00
CA VAL A 272 9.89 8.84 11.12
C VAL A 272 8.43 9.29 11.21
N LEU A 273 7.98 9.64 12.41
CA LEU A 273 6.69 10.30 12.61
C LEU A 273 6.74 11.69 11.96
N GLY A 274 5.97 11.85 10.88
CA GLY A 274 6.07 13.00 9.98
C GLY A 274 6.83 12.75 8.67
N GLY A 275 7.23 11.50 8.39
CA GLY A 275 8.05 11.14 7.23
C GLY A 275 7.28 10.89 5.92
N THR A 276 8.02 10.77 4.81
CA THR A 276 7.49 10.35 3.50
C THR A 276 8.09 9.03 3.04
N CYS A 277 7.23 8.02 2.85
CA CYS A 277 7.57 6.70 2.32
C CYS A 277 6.91 6.43 0.97
N ALA A 278 7.63 5.77 0.07
CA ALA A 278 7.04 5.05 -1.06
C ALA A 278 7.21 3.54 -0.93
N ILE A 279 6.16 2.79 -1.27
CA ILE A 279 6.17 1.34 -1.40
C ILE A 279 5.86 0.97 -2.86
N PRO A 280 6.84 1.02 -3.78
CA PRO A 280 6.65 0.48 -5.11
C PRO A 280 6.73 -1.05 -5.10
N GLY A 281 5.94 -1.66 -5.97
CA GLY A 281 6.03 -3.08 -6.25
C GLY A 281 4.96 -3.52 -7.23
N ALA A 282 5.22 -4.62 -7.95
CA ALA A 282 4.21 -5.23 -8.80
C ALA A 282 3.00 -5.71 -7.98
N PHE A 283 1.87 -5.96 -8.65
CA PHE A 283 0.70 -6.59 -8.03
C PHE A 283 1.07 -7.95 -7.41
N GLY A 284 0.52 -8.24 -6.23
CA GLY A 284 0.81 -9.47 -5.47
C GLY A 284 2.10 -9.46 -4.63
N CYS A 285 2.91 -8.40 -4.64
CA CYS A 285 4.16 -8.34 -3.85
C CYS A 285 3.97 -8.01 -2.35
N GLY A 286 2.73 -7.96 -1.85
CA GLY A 286 2.44 -7.72 -0.43
C GLY A 286 2.26 -6.25 0.00
N LYS A 287 2.08 -5.29 -0.92
CA LYS A 287 1.88 -3.86 -0.60
C LYS A 287 0.80 -3.63 0.47
N THR A 288 -0.42 -4.09 0.19
CA THR A 288 -1.58 -3.93 1.07
C THR A 288 -1.40 -4.68 2.41
N VAL A 289 -0.65 -5.79 2.43
CA VAL A 289 -0.28 -6.50 3.67
C VAL A 289 0.64 -5.65 4.55
N ILE A 290 1.60 -4.92 3.96
CA ILE A 290 2.45 -3.98 4.70
C ILE A 290 1.63 -2.78 5.19
N SER A 291 0.74 -2.22 4.37
CA SER A 291 -0.20 -1.16 4.79
C SER A 291 -1.08 -1.60 5.96
N GLN A 292 -1.60 -2.84 5.91
CA GLN A 292 -2.43 -3.42 6.97
C GLN A 292 -1.62 -3.75 8.24
N ALA A 293 -0.39 -4.23 8.11
CA ALA A 293 0.51 -4.40 9.26
C ALA A 293 0.80 -3.05 9.92
N LEU A 294 1.00 -2.00 9.12
CA LEU A 294 1.23 -0.65 9.62
C LEU A 294 -0.02 -0.05 10.30
N SER A 295 -1.24 -0.31 9.81
CA SER A 295 -2.47 0.17 10.49
C SER A 295 -2.74 -0.56 11.81
N LYS A 296 -2.38 -1.84 11.89
CA LYS A 296 -2.41 -2.64 13.13
C LYS A 296 -1.38 -2.15 14.16
N TYR A 297 -0.12 -2.05 13.76
CA TYR A 297 1.01 -2.04 14.71
C TYR A 297 1.79 -0.73 14.82
N SER A 298 1.43 0.32 14.06
CA SER A 298 2.13 1.61 14.19
C SER A 298 1.90 2.28 15.54
N ASN A 299 2.97 2.95 16.00
CA ASN A 299 2.97 3.95 17.08
C ASN A 299 2.30 5.28 16.66
N SER A 300 1.24 5.22 15.85
CA SER A 300 0.44 6.36 15.42
C SER A 300 -0.91 6.34 16.16
N ASP A 301 -1.35 7.51 16.59
CA ASP A 301 -2.60 7.68 17.37
C ASP A 301 -3.83 7.51 16.47
N THR A 302 -3.72 7.87 15.18
CA THR A 302 -4.81 7.78 14.19
C THR A 302 -4.28 7.28 12.84
N VAL A 303 -5.10 6.51 12.13
CA VAL A 303 -4.78 6.00 10.79
C VAL A 303 -5.84 6.48 9.78
N VAL A 304 -5.39 7.04 8.65
CA VAL A 304 -6.27 7.40 7.53
C VAL A 304 -5.86 6.56 6.33
N TYR A 305 -6.72 5.62 5.94
CA TYR A 305 -6.48 4.75 4.78
C TYR A 305 -7.30 5.23 3.58
N VAL A 306 -6.61 5.56 2.48
CA VAL A 306 -7.24 5.91 1.20
C VAL A 306 -7.03 4.78 0.20
N GLY A 307 -8.11 4.07 -0.09
CA GLY A 307 -8.22 3.22 -1.27
C GLY A 307 -8.50 4.08 -2.49
N CYS A 308 -7.56 4.15 -3.43
CA CYS A 308 -7.65 4.91 -4.66
C CYS A 308 -7.49 3.99 -5.87
N GLY A 309 -8.59 3.65 -6.52
CA GLY A 309 -8.62 2.86 -7.76
C GLY A 309 -8.34 1.36 -7.61
N GLU A 310 -8.35 0.84 -6.39
CA GLU A 310 -8.12 -0.60 -6.11
C GLU A 310 -9.35 -1.47 -6.43
N ARG A 311 -9.21 -2.80 -6.41
CA ARG A 311 -10.32 -3.70 -6.74
C ARG A 311 -11.36 -3.70 -5.62
N GLY A 312 -12.63 -3.88 -5.99
CA GLY A 312 -13.73 -3.99 -5.02
C GLY A 312 -13.48 -5.08 -3.96
N ASN A 313 -12.88 -6.21 -4.35
CA ASN A 313 -12.56 -7.31 -3.45
C ASN A 313 -11.46 -6.96 -2.45
N GLU A 314 -10.42 -6.23 -2.87
CA GLU A 314 -9.30 -5.81 -1.99
C GLU A 314 -9.80 -4.80 -0.94
N MET A 315 -10.72 -3.90 -1.34
CA MET A 315 -11.41 -3.03 -0.38
C MET A 315 -12.40 -3.78 0.51
N ALA A 316 -13.08 -4.82 0.02
CA ALA A 316 -13.99 -5.64 0.82
C ALA A 316 -13.24 -6.47 1.88
N GLU A 317 -12.07 -7.01 1.54
CA GLU A 317 -11.15 -7.69 2.46
C GLU A 317 -10.70 -6.73 3.58
N VAL A 318 -10.24 -5.52 3.23
CA VAL A 318 -9.93 -4.43 4.18
C VAL A 318 -11.13 -4.12 5.09
N LEU A 319 -12.34 -4.00 4.54
CA LEU A 319 -13.55 -3.70 5.31
C LEU A 319 -14.03 -4.86 6.20
N MET A 320 -13.69 -6.11 5.87
CA MET A 320 -14.03 -7.29 6.67
C MET A 320 -13.01 -7.53 7.78
N ASP A 321 -11.72 -7.29 7.53
CA ASP A 321 -10.63 -7.48 8.51
C ASP A 321 -10.60 -6.37 9.58
N PHE A 322 -10.66 -5.09 9.19
CA PHE A 322 -10.41 -3.97 10.11
C PHE A 322 -11.31 -3.95 11.37
N PRO A 323 -12.60 -4.35 11.32
CA PRO A 323 -13.43 -4.50 12.53
C PRO A 323 -12.99 -5.63 13.45
N GLN A 324 -12.52 -6.77 12.90
CA GLN A 324 -12.12 -7.97 13.65
C GLN A 324 -10.78 -7.79 14.38
N LEU A 325 -9.98 -6.82 13.97
CA LEU A 325 -8.64 -6.59 14.50
C LEU A 325 -8.68 -5.77 15.78
N THR A 326 -8.33 -6.39 16.90
CA THR A 326 -8.09 -5.72 18.18
C THR A 326 -6.63 -5.29 18.33
N MET A 327 -6.40 -4.24 19.10
CA MET A 327 -5.10 -3.89 19.67
C MET A 327 -5.17 -4.01 21.19
N THR A 328 -4.11 -4.52 21.81
CA THR A 328 -3.90 -4.44 23.26
C THR A 328 -3.34 -3.06 23.60
N LEU A 329 -4.10 -2.24 24.33
CA LEU A 329 -3.63 -0.97 24.88
C LEU A 329 -2.60 -1.18 26.00
N PRO A 330 -1.79 -0.14 26.35
CA PRO A 330 -0.92 -0.18 27.53
C PRO A 330 -1.67 -0.53 28.84
N ASP A 331 -2.96 -0.21 28.92
CA ASP A 331 -3.85 -0.54 30.04
C ASP A 331 -4.27 -2.03 30.09
N GLY A 332 -3.79 -2.87 29.17
CA GLY A 332 -4.23 -4.27 29.01
C GLY A 332 -5.62 -4.45 28.40
N ARG A 333 -6.30 -3.36 28.03
CA ARG A 333 -7.64 -3.39 27.38
C ARG A 333 -7.50 -3.69 25.89
N GLU A 334 -8.30 -4.62 25.37
CA GLU A 334 -8.43 -4.83 23.92
C GLU A 334 -9.50 -3.92 23.31
N GLU A 335 -9.16 -3.23 22.23
CA GLU A 335 -10.07 -2.34 21.49
C GLU A 335 -9.86 -2.47 19.97
N SER A 336 -10.92 -2.31 19.19
CA SER A 336 -10.86 -2.49 17.72
C SER A 336 -10.07 -1.37 17.03
N VAL A 337 -9.18 -1.74 16.11
CA VAL A 337 -8.39 -0.81 15.27
C VAL A 337 -9.28 0.18 14.51
N MET A 338 -10.51 -0.22 14.17
CA MET A 338 -11.49 0.64 13.50
C MET A 338 -11.84 1.90 14.31
N LYS A 339 -11.76 1.89 15.65
CA LYS A 339 -12.04 3.07 16.50
C LYS A 339 -11.01 4.20 16.39
N ARG A 340 -9.81 3.93 15.85
CA ARG A 340 -8.78 4.96 15.56
C ARG A 340 -8.54 5.16 14.05
N THR A 341 -9.39 4.58 13.21
CA THR A 341 -9.16 4.52 11.77
C THR A 341 -10.32 5.16 11.00
N THR A 342 -9.99 5.94 9.97
CA THR A 342 -10.95 6.43 8.97
C THR A 342 -10.60 5.86 7.61
N LEU A 343 -11.60 5.34 6.91
CA LEU A 343 -11.43 4.70 5.60
C LEU A 343 -12.07 5.57 4.50
N VAL A 344 -11.29 5.93 3.49
CA VAL A 344 -11.78 6.57 2.25
C VAL A 344 -11.66 5.53 1.14
N ALA A 345 -12.80 4.95 0.73
CA ALA A 345 -12.87 3.82 -0.19
C ALA A 345 -13.36 4.29 -1.57
N ASN A 346 -12.42 4.49 -2.51
CA ASN A 346 -12.74 4.82 -3.90
C ASN A 346 -12.25 3.71 -4.85
N THR A 347 -13.14 2.79 -5.23
CA THR A 347 -12.77 1.60 -6.04
C THR A 347 -12.45 1.94 -7.50
N SER A 348 -11.86 0.98 -8.21
CA SER A 348 -11.63 1.01 -9.66
C SER A 348 -12.90 1.27 -10.49
N ASN A 349 -14.08 0.86 -10.01
CA ASN A 349 -15.36 1.11 -10.69
C ASN A 349 -15.95 2.50 -10.38
N MET A 350 -15.40 3.24 -9.40
CA MET A 350 -15.85 4.61 -9.13
C MET A 350 -15.23 5.60 -10.13
N PRO A 351 -15.94 6.72 -10.42
CA PRO A 351 -15.52 7.70 -11.42
C PRO A 351 -14.09 8.21 -11.24
N VAL A 352 -13.45 8.50 -12.37
CA VAL A 352 -12.02 8.80 -12.44
C VAL A 352 -11.67 10.11 -11.73
N ALA A 353 -12.57 11.09 -11.76
CA ALA A 353 -12.45 12.31 -10.96
C ALA A 353 -12.41 12.02 -9.45
N ALA A 354 -13.23 11.09 -8.95
CA ALA A 354 -13.31 10.76 -7.52
C ALA A 354 -12.01 10.10 -6.99
N ARG A 355 -11.17 9.53 -7.88
CA ARG A 355 -9.81 9.06 -7.56
C ARG A 355 -8.84 10.21 -7.22
N GLU A 356 -9.02 11.38 -7.83
CA GLU A 356 -8.26 12.58 -7.44
C GLU A 356 -8.80 13.15 -6.12
N ALA A 357 -10.12 13.25 -5.99
CA ALA A 357 -10.74 13.75 -4.76
C ALA A 357 -10.40 12.91 -3.53
N SER A 358 -10.38 11.58 -3.62
CA SER A 358 -10.15 10.70 -2.46
C SER A 358 -8.79 10.94 -1.78
N ILE A 359 -7.73 11.20 -2.57
CA ILE A 359 -6.39 11.53 -2.08
C ILE A 359 -6.41 12.86 -1.31
N TYR A 360 -7.02 13.92 -1.89
CA TYR A 360 -7.12 15.24 -1.25
C TYR A 360 -8.03 15.24 -0.01
N THR A 361 -9.14 14.49 -0.05
CA THR A 361 -10.03 14.23 1.09
C THR A 361 -9.25 13.58 2.23
N GLY A 362 -8.53 12.48 1.95
CA GLY A 362 -7.76 11.74 2.96
C GLY A 362 -6.64 12.53 3.61
N ILE A 363 -5.83 13.28 2.84
CA ILE A 363 -4.77 14.11 3.44
C ILE A 363 -5.36 15.26 4.28
N THR A 364 -6.51 15.81 3.89
CA THR A 364 -7.18 16.87 4.67
C THR A 364 -7.76 16.34 5.98
N LEU A 365 -8.26 15.11 6.01
CA LEU A 365 -8.63 14.39 7.24
C LEU A 365 -7.40 14.12 8.12
N ALA A 366 -6.27 13.71 7.54
CA ALA A 366 -5.03 13.47 8.28
C ALA A 366 -4.46 14.77 8.88
N GLU A 367 -4.46 15.88 8.14
CA GLU A 367 -4.10 17.20 8.64
C GLU A 367 -5.05 17.71 9.74
N TYR A 368 -6.33 17.32 9.72
CA TYR A 368 -7.27 17.70 10.78
C TYR A 368 -6.92 17.03 12.13
N PHE A 369 -6.65 15.72 12.13
CA PHE A 369 -6.22 15.02 13.36
C PHE A 369 -4.81 15.46 13.82
N ARG A 370 -3.89 15.76 12.89
CA ARG A 370 -2.61 16.41 13.18
C ARG A 370 -2.78 17.72 13.95
N ASP A 371 -3.71 18.57 13.52
CA ASP A 371 -3.95 19.87 14.16
C ASP A 371 -4.48 19.76 15.59
N MET A 372 -5.04 18.61 15.99
CA MET A 372 -5.38 18.32 17.40
C MET A 372 -4.15 18.06 18.27
N GLY A 373 -3.00 17.73 17.67
CA GLY A 373 -1.76 17.30 18.34
C GLY A 373 -1.45 15.81 18.22
N TYR A 374 -2.18 15.05 17.38
CA TYR A 374 -1.97 13.62 17.20
C TYR A 374 -0.92 13.28 16.13
N ASN A 375 -0.36 12.08 16.22
CA ASN A 375 0.52 11.47 15.23
C ASN A 375 -0.31 10.59 14.30
N VAL A 376 -0.41 11.02 13.03
CA VAL A 376 -1.30 10.41 12.04
C VAL A 376 -0.49 9.67 10.98
N SER A 377 -0.89 8.45 10.66
CA SER A 377 -0.36 7.69 9.53
C SER A 377 -1.39 7.68 8.40
N MET A 378 -1.04 8.28 7.25
CA MET A 378 -1.85 8.25 6.03
C MET A 378 -1.31 7.19 5.07
N MET A 379 -2.17 6.26 4.67
CA MET A 379 -1.89 5.27 3.64
C MET A 379 -2.62 5.65 2.35
N ALA A 380 -1.92 5.64 1.22
CA ALA A 380 -2.50 5.86 -0.10
C ALA A 380 -2.23 4.65 -1.01
N ASP A 381 -3.18 3.72 -1.07
CA ASP A 381 -3.13 2.51 -1.92
C ASP A 381 -4.15 2.66 -3.06
N SER A 382 -3.78 3.05 -4.30
CA SER A 382 -2.42 3.37 -4.76
C SER A 382 -2.32 4.69 -5.54
N THR A 383 -1.17 5.36 -5.34
CA THR A 383 -0.84 6.65 -5.97
C THR A 383 -0.69 6.56 -7.49
N SER A 384 -0.36 5.37 -8.03
CA SER A 384 -0.34 5.12 -9.47
C SER A 384 -1.73 5.22 -10.11
N ARG A 385 -2.80 4.80 -9.43
CA ARG A 385 -4.18 4.94 -9.94
C ARG A 385 -4.66 6.39 -9.92
N TRP A 386 -4.15 7.20 -9.00
CA TRP A 386 -4.34 8.66 -9.03
C TRP A 386 -3.57 9.29 -10.22
N ALA A 387 -2.32 8.92 -10.45
CA ALA A 387 -1.57 9.39 -11.61
C ALA A 387 -2.21 8.99 -12.96
N GLU A 388 -2.73 7.75 -13.07
CA GLU A 388 -3.53 7.31 -14.23
C GLU A 388 -4.80 8.16 -14.40
N ALA A 389 -5.48 8.53 -13.30
CA ALA A 389 -6.64 9.41 -13.36
C ALA A 389 -6.26 10.80 -13.91
N LEU A 390 -5.16 11.39 -13.44
CA LEU A 390 -4.63 12.66 -13.96
C LEU A 390 -4.30 12.58 -15.46
N ARG A 391 -3.77 11.44 -15.95
CA ARG A 391 -3.57 11.18 -17.39
C ARG A 391 -4.88 11.12 -18.16
N GLU A 392 -5.91 10.47 -17.64
CA GLU A 392 -7.21 10.37 -18.31
C GLU A 392 -7.96 11.72 -18.34
N ILE A 393 -7.80 12.54 -17.29
CA ILE A 393 -8.36 13.89 -17.21
C ILE A 393 -7.68 14.82 -18.22
N SER A 394 -6.35 14.94 -18.17
CA SER A 394 -5.57 15.77 -19.13
C SER A 394 -5.77 15.34 -20.58
N GLY A 395 -5.84 14.04 -20.86
CA GLY A 395 -6.17 13.51 -22.18
C GLY A 395 -7.55 13.94 -22.70
N ARG A 396 -8.58 14.01 -21.84
CA ARG A 396 -9.91 14.56 -22.22
C ARG A 396 -9.92 16.08 -22.38
N LEU A 397 -8.98 16.78 -21.76
CA LEU A 397 -8.82 18.24 -21.87
C LEU A 397 -7.97 18.69 -23.07
N ALA A 398 -7.55 17.72 -23.91
CA ALA A 398 -6.63 17.89 -25.03
C ALA A 398 -5.30 18.59 -24.64
N GLU A 399 -4.86 18.37 -23.40
CA GLU A 399 -3.58 18.88 -22.91
C GLU A 399 -2.42 18.08 -23.51
N MET A 400 -1.32 18.74 -23.84
CA MET A 400 -0.16 18.07 -24.42
C MET A 400 0.47 17.11 -23.41
N PRO A 401 0.56 15.80 -23.71
CA PRO A 401 1.20 14.84 -22.81
C PRO A 401 2.72 15.02 -22.76
N ALA A 402 3.29 14.70 -21.61
CA ALA A 402 4.71 14.42 -21.43
C ALA A 402 4.94 12.89 -21.50
N ASP A 403 5.96 12.39 -20.78
CA ASP A 403 6.38 11.00 -20.81
C ASP A 403 5.24 10.01 -20.51
N SER A 404 5.17 8.92 -21.29
CA SER A 404 4.16 7.84 -21.17
C SER A 404 2.70 8.32 -21.13
N GLY A 405 2.42 9.49 -21.72
CA GLY A 405 1.10 10.09 -21.79
C GLY A 405 0.68 10.89 -20.56
N TYR A 406 1.50 10.99 -19.52
CA TYR A 406 1.14 11.72 -18.29
C TYR A 406 1.22 13.25 -18.48
N PRO A 407 0.42 14.06 -17.75
CA PRO A 407 0.50 15.51 -17.85
C PRO A 407 1.80 16.06 -17.26
N ALA A 408 2.32 17.14 -17.84
CA ALA A 408 3.56 17.79 -17.38
C ALA A 408 3.52 18.22 -15.89
N TYR A 409 2.34 18.45 -15.31
CA TYR A 409 2.18 18.80 -13.90
C TYR A 409 2.20 17.60 -12.93
N LEU A 410 2.36 16.35 -13.39
CA LEU A 410 2.32 15.15 -12.54
C LEU A 410 3.29 15.25 -11.35
N ALA A 411 4.56 15.59 -11.61
CA ALA A 411 5.57 15.73 -10.56
C ALA A 411 5.23 16.83 -9.55
N ALA A 412 4.67 17.96 -10.01
CA ALA A 412 4.22 19.04 -9.14
C ALA A 412 3.02 18.64 -8.26
N ARG A 413 2.07 17.85 -8.81
CA ARG A 413 0.94 17.30 -8.03
C ARG A 413 1.42 16.33 -6.96
N LEU A 414 2.29 15.37 -7.32
CA LEU A 414 2.91 14.44 -6.37
C LEU A 414 3.69 15.19 -5.27
N ALA A 415 4.50 16.19 -5.63
CA ALA A 415 5.24 17.00 -4.66
C ALA A 415 4.28 17.76 -3.71
N SER A 416 3.24 18.39 -4.24
CA SER A 416 2.23 19.12 -3.44
C SER A 416 1.43 18.22 -2.49
N PHE A 417 1.36 16.91 -2.77
CA PHE A 417 0.77 15.91 -1.89
C PHE A 417 1.76 15.46 -0.79
N TYR A 418 2.95 15.02 -1.16
CA TYR A 418 3.94 14.52 -0.20
C TYR A 418 4.47 15.61 0.74
N GLU A 419 4.57 16.88 0.31
CA GLU A 419 4.98 18.01 1.18
C GLU A 419 3.92 18.45 2.21
N ARG A 420 2.71 17.86 2.20
CA ARG A 420 1.74 17.99 3.30
C ARG A 420 2.09 17.10 4.50
N ALA A 421 2.98 16.12 4.32
CA ALA A 421 3.63 15.39 5.41
C ALA A 421 4.54 16.30 6.25
N GLY A 422 4.81 15.88 7.48
CA GLY A 422 5.75 16.53 8.38
C GLY A 422 5.38 16.38 9.85
N LYS A 423 6.38 16.56 10.73
CA LYS A 423 6.18 16.92 12.14
C LYS A 423 6.03 18.45 12.19
N VAL A 424 5.02 18.96 12.89
CA VAL A 424 4.69 20.39 12.91
C VAL A 424 4.36 20.85 14.32
N LYS A 425 4.59 22.14 14.60
CA LYS A 425 3.92 22.84 15.71
C LYS A 425 2.58 23.35 15.20
N CYS A 426 1.49 22.92 15.81
CA CYS A 426 0.13 23.26 15.38
C CYS A 426 -0.19 24.73 15.70
N LEU A 427 -1.22 25.29 15.06
CA LEU A 427 -1.71 26.63 15.38
C LEU A 427 -2.51 26.65 16.69
N GLY A 428 -2.50 27.81 17.34
CA GLY A 428 -3.30 28.09 18.52
C GLY A 428 -2.84 27.41 19.82
N SER A 429 -3.57 27.71 20.89
CA SER A 429 -3.37 27.26 22.25
C SER A 429 -4.15 25.97 22.54
N PRO A 430 -3.63 25.04 23.35
CA PRO A 430 -2.27 25.00 23.90
C PRO A 430 -1.23 24.68 22.82
N GLU A 431 0.04 25.01 23.10
CA GLU A 431 1.16 24.57 22.29
C GLU A 431 1.19 23.04 22.19
N ARG A 432 1.26 22.52 20.97
CA ARG A 432 1.23 21.09 20.70
C ARG A 432 1.93 20.76 19.38
N THR A 433 2.45 19.55 19.29
CA THR A 433 3.12 19.03 18.08
C THR A 433 2.35 17.85 17.51
N GLY A 434 1.83 17.99 16.30
CA GLY A 434 1.25 16.89 15.54
C GLY A 434 2.23 16.38 14.48
N SER A 435 1.95 15.20 13.91
CA SER A 435 2.67 14.71 12.73
C SER A 435 1.74 14.04 11.72
N VAL A 436 2.05 14.17 10.43
CA VAL A 436 1.45 13.38 9.34
C VAL A 436 2.55 12.62 8.63
N THR A 437 2.49 11.30 8.70
CA THR A 437 3.38 10.39 7.98
C THR A 437 2.64 9.88 6.75
N ILE A 438 3.19 10.07 5.55
CA ILE A 438 2.55 9.61 4.31
C ILE A 438 3.27 8.35 3.81
N VAL A 439 2.51 7.28 3.62
CA VAL A 439 2.95 6.01 3.03
C VAL A 439 2.17 5.78 1.74
N GLY A 440 2.78 6.14 0.62
CA GLY A 440 2.18 5.95 -0.71
C GLY A 440 2.59 4.63 -1.33
N ALA A 441 1.62 3.77 -1.65
CA ALA A 441 1.88 2.59 -2.45
C ALA A 441 1.92 2.98 -3.94
N VAL A 442 2.91 2.46 -4.66
CA VAL A 442 3.11 2.68 -6.09
C VAL A 442 2.98 1.32 -6.80
N SER A 443 2.25 1.29 -7.90
CA SER A 443 1.98 0.08 -8.70
C SER A 443 2.53 0.26 -10.12
N PRO A 444 3.86 0.31 -10.31
CA PRO A 444 4.44 0.45 -11.65
C PRO A 444 4.00 -0.70 -12.57
N PRO A 445 3.76 -0.43 -13.87
CA PRO A 445 3.45 -1.46 -14.85
C PRO A 445 4.60 -2.48 -14.92
N GLY A 446 4.26 -3.77 -14.85
CA GLY A 446 5.24 -4.88 -14.84
C GLY A 446 6.12 -5.00 -13.58
N GLY A 447 6.27 -3.93 -12.79
CA GLY A 447 7.26 -3.79 -11.73
C GLY A 447 8.47 -2.93 -12.10
N ASP A 448 8.43 -2.19 -13.22
CA ASP A 448 9.55 -1.35 -13.68
C ASP A 448 9.63 0.00 -12.96
N PHE A 449 10.80 0.33 -12.41
CA PHE A 449 11.04 1.61 -11.74
C PHE A 449 11.35 2.78 -12.72
N SER A 450 11.51 2.52 -14.02
CA SER A 450 11.65 3.56 -15.05
C SER A 450 10.37 4.37 -15.29
N ASP A 451 9.22 3.84 -14.84
CA ASP A 451 7.90 4.48 -14.91
C ASP A 451 7.92 5.91 -14.31
N PRO A 452 7.34 6.92 -15.00
CA PRO A 452 7.43 8.31 -14.57
C PRO A 452 6.73 8.60 -13.24
N VAL A 453 5.71 7.83 -12.84
CA VAL A 453 5.09 7.98 -11.51
C VAL A 453 6.07 7.52 -10.43
N THR A 454 6.78 6.42 -10.68
CA THR A 454 7.80 5.88 -9.77
C THR A 454 9.02 6.79 -9.71
N SER A 455 9.53 7.27 -10.85
CA SER A 455 10.66 8.22 -10.94
C SER A 455 10.36 9.55 -10.27
N ALA A 456 9.18 10.14 -10.51
CA ALA A 456 8.76 11.36 -9.82
C ALA A 456 8.65 11.13 -8.30
N THR A 457 8.04 10.02 -7.87
CA THR A 457 7.89 9.68 -6.44
C THR A 457 9.26 9.51 -5.76
N LEU A 458 10.19 8.77 -6.39
CA LEU A 458 11.59 8.57 -5.95
C LEU A 458 12.32 9.88 -5.65
N SER A 459 12.11 10.91 -6.48
CA SER A 459 12.75 12.21 -6.31
C SER A 459 12.25 12.97 -5.07
N ILE A 460 11.00 12.76 -4.67
CA ILE A 460 10.32 13.48 -3.59
C ILE A 460 10.49 12.77 -2.24
N VAL A 461 10.30 11.45 -2.20
CA VAL A 461 10.26 10.71 -0.93
C VAL A 461 11.64 10.56 -0.28
N GLN A 462 11.63 10.49 1.06
CA GLN A 462 12.83 10.31 1.85
C GLN A 462 13.10 8.83 2.17
N VAL A 463 12.08 7.97 2.14
CA VAL A 463 12.18 6.53 2.35
C VAL A 463 11.58 5.76 1.17
N PHE A 464 12.27 4.70 0.76
CA PHE A 464 11.92 3.86 -0.38
C PHE A 464 11.99 2.38 0.02
N TRP A 465 10.83 1.72 0.07
CA TRP A 465 10.70 0.29 0.40
C TRP A 465 10.38 -0.49 -0.88
N GLY A 466 11.41 -0.77 -1.67
CA GLY A 466 11.26 -1.44 -2.97
C GLY A 466 10.91 -2.93 -2.80
N LEU A 467 9.69 -3.32 -3.19
CA LEU A 467 9.24 -4.72 -3.14
C LEU A 467 9.60 -5.46 -4.43
N ASP A 468 10.33 -6.57 -4.29
CA ASP A 468 10.77 -7.41 -5.42
C ASP A 468 9.85 -8.62 -5.61
N LYS A 469 9.36 -8.75 -6.84
CA LYS A 469 8.56 -9.88 -7.32
C LYS A 469 9.29 -11.22 -7.21
N LYS A 470 10.62 -11.26 -7.33
CA LYS A 470 11.43 -12.48 -7.16
C LYS A 470 11.36 -13.01 -5.73
N LEU A 471 11.35 -12.14 -4.73
CA LEU A 471 11.19 -12.50 -3.32
C LEU A 471 9.78 -13.02 -3.04
N ALA A 472 8.75 -12.30 -3.51
CA ALA A 472 7.35 -12.72 -3.40
C ALA A 472 7.09 -14.09 -4.07
N GLN A 473 7.66 -14.34 -5.26
CA GLN A 473 7.57 -15.64 -5.94
C GLN A 473 8.25 -16.78 -5.18
N ARG A 474 9.32 -16.50 -4.43
CA ARG A 474 9.98 -17.44 -3.51
C ARG A 474 9.24 -17.59 -2.16
N LYS A 475 8.09 -16.92 -1.98
CA LYS A 475 7.34 -16.79 -0.71
C LYS A 475 8.16 -16.18 0.43
N HIS A 476 9.16 -15.37 0.10
CA HIS A 476 9.89 -14.56 1.07
C HIS A 476 9.09 -13.28 1.34
N PHE A 477 8.63 -13.13 2.59
CA PHE A 477 7.78 -12.03 3.05
C PHE A 477 8.32 -11.45 4.37
N PRO A 478 8.21 -10.13 4.58
CA PRO A 478 7.83 -9.10 3.60
C PRO A 478 8.86 -8.98 2.47
N SER A 479 8.40 -8.84 1.23
CA SER A 479 9.22 -9.00 0.00
C SER A 479 10.11 -7.79 -0.34
N VAL A 480 10.66 -7.12 0.68
CA VAL A 480 11.50 -5.92 0.55
C VAL A 480 12.89 -6.30 0.06
N ASN A 481 13.32 -5.75 -1.07
CA ASN A 481 14.68 -5.91 -1.57
C ASN A 481 15.62 -4.93 -0.83
N TRP A 482 16.56 -5.50 -0.08
CA TRP A 482 17.48 -4.79 0.81
C TRP A 482 18.68 -4.13 0.11
N LEU A 483 18.86 -4.35 -1.19
CA LEU A 483 19.92 -3.72 -2.00
C LEU A 483 19.42 -2.40 -2.61
N ILE A 484 18.18 -2.37 -3.13
CA ILE A 484 17.58 -1.18 -3.76
C ILE A 484 16.90 -0.24 -2.75
N SER A 485 16.49 -0.74 -1.59
CA SER A 485 15.75 0.06 -0.59
C SER A 485 16.67 1.04 0.13
N TYR A 486 16.13 2.21 0.50
CA TYR A 486 16.88 3.24 1.21
C TYR A 486 16.02 4.07 2.17
N SER A 487 16.66 4.69 3.15
CA SER A 487 16.08 5.73 4.00
C SER A 487 17.09 6.85 4.18
N LYS A 488 16.70 8.08 3.86
CA LYS A 488 17.50 9.30 4.09
C LYS A 488 17.40 9.78 5.55
N TYR A 489 16.44 9.28 6.34
CA TYR A 489 16.29 9.61 7.77
C TYR A 489 17.29 8.89 8.69
N ALA A 490 18.18 8.04 8.14
CA ALA A 490 19.13 7.25 8.92
C ALA A 490 19.97 8.11 9.89
N GLY A 491 20.40 9.30 9.47
CA GLY A 491 21.14 10.27 10.29
C GLY A 491 20.27 11.06 11.28
N ALA A 492 19.05 11.45 10.89
CA ALA A 492 18.11 12.14 11.78
C ALA A 492 17.68 11.29 12.98
N LEU A 493 17.76 9.96 12.85
CA LEU A 493 17.46 9.00 13.90
C LEU A 493 18.67 8.58 14.75
N GLU A 494 19.90 9.03 14.46
CA GLU A 494 21.09 8.66 15.24
C GLU A 494 20.94 9.05 16.71
N SER A 495 20.53 10.29 16.99
CA SER A 495 20.24 10.73 18.37
C SER A 495 19.11 9.95 19.07
N PHE A 496 18.23 9.26 18.33
CA PHE A 496 17.25 8.36 18.92
C PHE A 496 17.87 6.99 19.24
N TYR A 497 18.60 6.42 18.28
CA TYR A 497 19.24 5.11 18.45
C TYR A 497 20.32 5.13 19.55
N GLU A 498 21.15 6.17 19.64
CA GLU A 498 22.15 6.32 20.72
C GLU A 498 21.54 6.30 22.12
N ARG A 499 20.31 6.84 22.30
CA ARG A 499 19.59 6.81 23.58
C ARG A 499 18.96 5.45 23.91
N PHE A 500 18.78 4.59 22.91
CA PHE A 500 18.16 3.27 23.07
C PHE A 500 19.21 2.16 23.16
N ASP A 501 20.09 2.07 22.16
CA ASP A 501 21.23 1.15 22.11
C ASP A 501 22.33 1.73 21.19
N PRO A 502 23.47 2.20 21.75
CA PRO A 502 24.48 2.92 20.98
C PRO A 502 25.25 2.05 19.97
N ASP A 503 25.20 0.72 20.10
CA ASP A 503 25.90 -0.19 19.18
C ASP A 503 25.02 -0.62 17.99
N PHE A 504 23.70 -0.34 18.03
CA PHE A 504 22.77 -0.68 16.95
C PHE A 504 23.21 -0.15 15.57
N ILE A 505 23.80 1.05 15.51
CA ILE A 505 24.27 1.66 14.26
C ILE A 505 25.42 0.82 13.65
N ASN A 506 26.33 0.30 14.48
CA ASN A 506 27.43 -0.58 14.04
C ASN A 506 26.90 -1.92 13.53
N ILE A 507 26.00 -2.54 14.31
CA ILE A 507 25.37 -3.83 13.99
C ILE A 507 24.61 -3.73 12.65
N ARG A 508 23.79 -2.68 12.48
CA ARG A 508 23.06 -2.38 11.23
C ARG A 508 24.00 -2.23 10.03
N THR A 509 25.13 -1.54 10.22
CA THR A 509 26.13 -1.32 9.16
C THR A 509 26.77 -2.64 8.73
N LYS A 510 27.23 -3.46 9.69
CA LYS A 510 27.76 -4.81 9.42
C LYS A 510 26.72 -5.72 8.75
N ALA A 511 25.45 -5.66 9.16
CA ALA A 511 24.39 -6.47 8.55
C ALA A 511 24.17 -6.11 7.07
N ARG A 512 24.23 -4.82 6.71
CA ARG A 512 24.18 -4.38 5.31
C ARG A 512 25.41 -4.81 4.52
N GLU A 513 26.60 -4.70 5.11
CA GLU A 513 27.87 -5.12 4.51
C GLU A 513 27.88 -6.64 4.18
N VAL A 514 27.38 -7.48 5.09
CA VAL A 514 27.22 -8.92 4.88
C VAL A 514 26.20 -9.25 3.78
N LEU A 515 25.05 -8.56 3.76
CA LEU A 515 24.03 -8.75 2.73
C LEU A 515 24.47 -8.26 1.34
N GLN A 516 25.36 -7.27 1.25
CA GLN A 516 25.95 -6.83 -0.01
C GLN A 516 26.99 -7.83 -0.52
N ARG A 517 27.93 -8.27 0.34
CA ARG A 517 28.90 -9.32 -0.02
C ARG A 517 28.23 -10.63 -0.42
N GLU A 518 27.02 -10.93 0.07
CA GLU A 518 26.29 -12.11 -0.40
C GLU A 518 25.97 -12.04 -1.90
N ASP A 519 25.59 -10.88 -2.42
CA ASP A 519 25.22 -10.73 -3.83
C ASP A 519 26.47 -10.87 -4.73
N ASP A 520 27.56 -10.18 -4.36
CA ASP A 520 28.88 -10.30 -5.00
C ASP A 520 29.36 -11.76 -5.05
N LEU A 521 29.24 -12.49 -3.92
CA LEU A 521 29.63 -13.89 -3.82
C LEU A 521 28.65 -14.83 -4.54
N ASN A 522 27.36 -14.52 -4.60
CA ASN A 522 26.36 -15.34 -5.29
C ASN A 522 26.60 -15.37 -6.81
N GLU A 523 27.11 -14.30 -7.42
CA GLU A 523 27.54 -14.32 -8.83
C GLU A 523 28.70 -15.30 -9.03
N ILE A 524 29.75 -15.21 -8.20
CA ILE A 524 30.91 -16.11 -8.23
C ILE A 524 30.49 -17.59 -8.00
N VAL A 525 29.59 -17.85 -7.06
CA VAL A 525 29.05 -19.20 -6.77
C VAL A 525 28.29 -19.77 -7.97
N GLN A 526 27.56 -18.95 -8.73
CA GLN A 526 26.86 -19.40 -9.94
C GLN A 526 27.81 -19.74 -11.09
N LEU A 527 29.01 -19.13 -11.13
CA LEU A 527 30.02 -19.37 -12.17
C LEU A 527 30.99 -20.51 -11.85
N VAL A 528 31.43 -20.64 -10.59
CA VAL A 528 32.54 -21.53 -10.18
C VAL A 528 32.09 -22.63 -9.20
N GLY A 529 30.96 -22.45 -8.51
CA GLY A 529 30.47 -23.35 -7.47
C GLY A 529 30.98 -23.01 -6.06
N LYS A 530 30.18 -23.38 -5.04
CA LYS A 530 30.40 -22.99 -3.63
C LYS A 530 31.68 -23.55 -3.01
N ASP A 531 32.18 -24.68 -3.48
CA ASP A 531 33.32 -25.37 -2.86
C ASP A 531 34.66 -24.64 -3.08
N ALA A 532 34.76 -23.85 -4.16
CA ALA A 532 35.96 -23.10 -4.54
C ALA A 532 36.20 -21.83 -3.69
N LEU A 533 35.24 -21.43 -2.86
CA LEU A 533 35.33 -20.24 -2.01
C LEU A 533 36.29 -20.37 -0.83
N ALA A 534 36.74 -19.24 -0.27
CA ALA A 534 37.43 -19.23 1.01
C ALA A 534 36.45 -19.50 2.18
N GLU A 535 36.98 -19.91 3.34
CA GLU A 535 36.16 -20.22 4.51
C GLU A 535 35.45 -18.98 5.09
N THR A 536 36.05 -17.79 4.97
CA THR A 536 35.43 -16.48 5.28
C THR A 536 34.20 -16.18 4.43
N ASP A 537 34.24 -16.57 3.16
CA ASP A 537 33.19 -16.30 2.19
C ASP A 537 32.02 -17.28 2.42
N LYS A 538 32.35 -18.53 2.76
CA LYS A 538 31.39 -19.56 3.21
C LYS A 538 30.68 -19.14 4.51
N ILE A 539 31.40 -18.56 5.47
CA ILE A 539 30.79 -17.94 6.66
C ILE A 539 29.87 -16.80 6.24
N THR A 540 30.33 -15.88 5.38
CA THR A 540 29.56 -14.71 4.94
C THR A 540 28.24 -15.13 4.27
N LEU A 541 28.25 -16.11 3.37
CA LEU A 541 27.05 -16.65 2.73
C LEU A 541 26.06 -17.31 3.72
N GLU A 542 26.55 -18.01 4.74
CA GLU A 542 25.69 -18.70 5.72
C GLU A 542 25.15 -17.73 6.79
N THR A 543 25.91 -16.69 7.16
CA THR A 543 25.41 -15.55 7.96
C THR A 543 24.38 -14.73 7.18
N ALA A 544 24.64 -14.43 5.91
CA ALA A 544 23.65 -13.76 5.06
C ALA A 544 22.38 -14.59 4.91
N LYS A 545 22.50 -15.93 4.79
CA LYS A 545 21.36 -16.84 4.83
C LYS A 545 20.55 -16.72 6.13
N LEU A 546 21.19 -16.74 7.31
CA LEU A 546 20.53 -16.48 8.60
C LEU A 546 19.81 -15.12 8.61
N LEU A 547 20.47 -14.06 8.13
CA LEU A 547 19.85 -12.74 8.02
C LEU A 547 18.61 -12.78 7.11
N ARG A 548 18.64 -13.47 5.98
CA ARG A 548 17.50 -13.57 5.06
C ARG A 548 16.34 -14.43 5.58
N GLU A 549 16.62 -15.60 6.15
CA GLU A 549 15.59 -16.61 6.51
C GLU A 549 15.08 -16.49 7.97
N ASP A 550 15.87 -15.89 8.86
CA ASP A 550 15.52 -15.76 10.28
C ASP A 550 15.32 -14.31 10.73
N TYR A 551 16.05 -13.34 10.17
CA TYR A 551 15.94 -11.92 10.56
C TYR A 551 15.03 -11.07 9.64
N LEU A 552 15.13 -11.19 8.32
CA LEU A 552 14.36 -10.39 7.36
C LEU A 552 13.01 -11.02 7.02
N ALA A 553 12.91 -12.35 7.01
CA ALA A 553 11.63 -13.05 6.85
C ALA A 553 10.79 -12.95 8.14
N GLN A 554 9.55 -12.48 8.01
CA GLN A 554 8.61 -12.26 9.10
C GLN A 554 7.19 -12.61 8.66
N ASN A 555 6.50 -13.45 9.44
CA ASN A 555 5.15 -13.91 9.10
C ASN A 555 4.08 -13.10 9.85
N ALA A 556 3.38 -12.23 9.12
CA ALA A 556 2.33 -11.36 9.64
C ALA A 556 1.12 -12.10 10.27
N PHE A 557 0.95 -13.40 9.99
CA PHE A 557 -0.18 -14.20 10.47
C PHE A 557 0.09 -14.98 11.76
N THR A 558 1.35 -15.10 12.21
CA THR A 558 1.72 -15.86 13.42
C THR A 558 1.77 -14.99 14.68
N PRO A 559 1.33 -15.49 15.85
CA PRO A 559 1.16 -14.66 17.06
C PRO A 559 2.45 -13.98 17.54
N TYR A 560 3.58 -14.69 17.51
CA TYR A 560 4.91 -14.23 17.96
C TYR A 560 5.65 -13.33 16.95
N ASP A 561 5.18 -13.27 15.70
CA ASP A 561 5.89 -12.65 14.56
C ASP A 561 5.05 -11.61 13.80
N LYS A 562 3.74 -11.50 14.07
CA LYS A 562 2.86 -10.45 13.54
C LYS A 562 3.41 -9.04 13.82
N PHE A 563 4.03 -8.88 15.00
CA PHE A 563 4.65 -7.66 15.51
C PHE A 563 5.97 -8.02 16.18
N CYS A 564 7.06 -7.37 15.78
CA CYS A 564 8.35 -7.49 16.45
C CYS A 564 8.69 -6.19 17.19
N PRO A 565 8.74 -6.19 18.54
CA PRO A 565 9.22 -5.04 19.31
C PRO A 565 10.67 -4.68 18.93
N PHE A 566 11.01 -3.39 19.03
CA PHE A 566 12.33 -2.92 18.62
C PHE A 566 13.48 -3.58 19.41
N TYR A 567 13.32 -3.83 20.72
CA TYR A 567 14.32 -4.57 21.51
C TYR A 567 14.56 -6.00 20.98
N LYS A 568 13.51 -6.75 20.60
CA LYS A 568 13.63 -8.10 20.01
C LYS A 568 14.41 -8.02 18.69
N SER A 569 14.11 -7.02 17.87
CA SER A 569 14.81 -6.73 16.62
C SER A 569 16.30 -6.46 16.82
N VAL A 570 16.67 -5.60 17.77
CA VAL A 570 18.08 -5.27 18.07
C VAL A 570 18.85 -6.50 18.60
N TRP A 571 18.27 -7.25 19.54
CA TRP A 571 18.93 -8.44 20.12
C TRP A 571 19.08 -9.61 19.14
N MET A 572 18.12 -9.80 18.23
CA MET A 572 18.26 -10.79 17.14
C MET A 572 19.42 -10.41 16.19
N MET A 573 19.47 -9.16 15.72
CA MET A 573 20.56 -8.73 14.83
C MET A 573 21.92 -8.76 15.54
N ARG A 574 21.99 -8.36 16.82
CA ARG A 574 23.20 -8.45 17.65
C ARG A 574 23.76 -9.86 17.71
N ASN A 575 22.94 -10.88 17.97
CA ASN A 575 23.43 -12.25 18.14
C ASN A 575 23.88 -12.89 16.82
N ILE A 576 23.21 -12.59 15.69
CA ILE A 576 23.65 -13.04 14.36
C ILE A 576 24.99 -12.39 13.96
N ILE A 577 25.15 -11.09 14.20
CA ILE A 577 26.40 -10.37 13.91
C ILE A 577 27.52 -10.76 14.89
N HIS A 578 27.20 -11.11 16.14
CA HIS A 578 28.17 -11.67 17.08
C HIS A 578 28.71 -13.02 16.63
N PHE A 579 27.83 -13.93 16.20
CA PHE A 579 28.23 -15.21 15.59
C PHE A 579 29.16 -15.00 14.38
N TYR A 580 28.85 -14.03 13.49
CA TYR A 580 29.70 -13.68 12.36
C TYR A 580 31.10 -13.20 12.77
N ASN A 581 31.17 -12.25 13.73
CA ASN A 581 32.45 -11.75 14.24
C ASN A 581 33.30 -12.87 14.86
N LEU A 582 32.70 -13.75 15.68
CA LEU A 582 33.39 -14.86 16.32
C LEU A 582 33.81 -15.95 15.32
N ALA A 583 32.98 -16.28 14.33
CA ALA A 583 33.29 -17.26 13.31
C ALA A 583 34.50 -16.83 12.45
N ASN A 584 34.55 -15.57 12.01
CA ASN A 584 35.69 -15.04 11.27
C ASN A 584 36.96 -15.02 12.15
N GLN A 585 36.88 -14.54 13.40
CA GLN A 585 38.03 -14.55 14.32
C GLN A 585 38.58 -15.96 14.56
N ALA A 586 37.72 -16.97 14.70
CA ALA A 586 38.15 -18.37 14.87
C ALA A 586 38.86 -18.90 13.61
N VAL A 587 38.35 -18.60 12.41
CA VAL A 587 38.99 -19.01 11.15
C VAL A 587 40.31 -18.26 10.91
N GLU A 588 40.38 -16.96 11.18
CA GLU A 588 41.59 -16.14 11.05
C GLU A 588 42.72 -16.63 11.99
N LYS A 589 42.41 -16.85 13.28
CA LYS A 589 43.35 -17.48 14.22
C LYS A 589 43.77 -18.87 13.73
N GLY A 590 42.80 -19.68 13.32
CA GLY A 590 43.00 -21.05 12.84
C GLY A 590 43.77 -21.16 11.52
N ALA A 591 43.98 -20.05 10.80
CA ALA A 591 44.82 -20.00 9.61
C ALA A 591 46.30 -19.70 9.91
N GLY A 592 46.61 -19.13 11.08
CA GLY A 592 47.95 -18.65 11.46
C GLY A 592 48.82 -19.61 12.29
N MET A 593 48.36 -20.84 12.54
CA MET A 593 49.06 -21.84 13.35
C MET A 593 49.14 -23.19 12.61
N ASP A 594 50.19 -23.98 12.84
CA ASP A 594 50.39 -25.34 12.29
C ASP A 594 49.42 -26.41 12.88
N GLY A 595 48.30 -25.96 13.47
CA GLY A 595 47.26 -26.80 14.05
C GLY A 595 46.21 -27.25 13.02
N GLN A 596 45.15 -27.91 13.51
CA GLN A 596 44.01 -28.27 12.67
C GLN A 596 43.21 -27.01 12.29
N LYS A 597 43.31 -26.59 11.02
CA LYS A 597 42.59 -25.41 10.50
C LYS A 597 41.10 -25.48 10.82
N ILE A 598 40.60 -24.45 11.50
CA ILE A 598 39.16 -24.29 11.76
C ILE A 598 38.48 -23.99 10.42
N THR A 599 37.60 -24.89 10.00
CA THR A 599 36.77 -24.75 8.79
C THR A 599 35.32 -24.49 9.17
N TYR A 600 34.55 -23.87 8.29
CA TYR A 600 33.13 -23.61 8.51
C TYR A 600 32.34 -24.91 8.81
N SER A 601 32.68 -26.01 8.14
CA SER A 601 32.07 -27.32 8.37
C SER A 601 32.30 -27.85 9.79
N LEU A 602 33.48 -27.58 10.39
CA LEU A 602 33.76 -27.94 11.78
C LEU A 602 32.93 -27.07 12.75
N ILE A 603 32.86 -25.76 12.52
CA ILE A 603 32.02 -24.83 13.29
C ILE A 603 30.55 -25.29 13.24
N LYS A 604 30.02 -25.59 12.05
CA LYS A 604 28.63 -26.02 11.84
C LYS A 604 28.28 -27.33 12.55
N HIS A 605 29.20 -28.30 12.55
CA HIS A 605 29.00 -29.57 13.26
C HIS A 605 29.10 -29.41 14.79
N ARG A 606 30.02 -28.58 15.28
CA ARG A 606 30.27 -28.43 16.73
C ARG A 606 29.27 -27.49 17.42
N LEU A 607 28.86 -26.41 16.76
CA LEU A 607 27.96 -25.40 17.33
C LEU A 607 26.50 -25.59 16.85
N GLY A 608 26.11 -26.79 16.40
CA GLY A 608 24.79 -27.05 15.81
C GLY A 608 23.60 -26.70 16.72
N ASP A 609 23.71 -26.93 18.03
CA ASP A 609 22.69 -26.51 19.01
C ASP A 609 22.58 -24.99 19.12
N LEU A 610 23.70 -24.28 19.23
CA LEU A 610 23.73 -22.82 19.28
C LEU A 610 23.24 -22.19 17.96
N PHE A 611 23.49 -22.84 16.82
CA PHE A 611 22.94 -22.46 15.53
C PHE A 611 21.41 -22.65 15.49
N TYR A 612 20.89 -23.75 16.02
CA TYR A 612 19.43 -23.94 16.18
C TYR A 612 18.81 -22.88 17.12
N ARG A 613 19.50 -22.53 18.22
CA ARG A 613 19.06 -21.48 19.15
C ARG A 613 19.14 -20.05 18.58
N LEU A 614 20.01 -19.79 17.60
CA LEU A 614 19.99 -18.56 16.79
C LEU A 614 18.76 -18.52 15.88
N VAL A 615 18.51 -19.60 15.14
CA VAL A 615 17.31 -19.77 14.27
C VAL A 615 16.01 -19.63 15.06
N SER A 616 15.97 -20.11 16.31
CA SER A 616 14.76 -20.11 17.13
C SER A 616 14.39 -18.74 17.72
N GLN A 617 15.27 -17.73 17.70
CA GLN A 617 15.02 -16.42 18.34
C GLN A 617 13.75 -15.71 17.83
N LYS A 618 13.28 -16.02 16.62
CA LYS A 618 12.06 -15.44 16.05
C LYS A 618 10.76 -15.94 16.71
N PHE A 619 10.77 -17.17 17.25
CA PHE A 619 9.59 -17.81 17.86
C PHE A 619 9.26 -17.33 19.28
N GLU A 620 10.19 -16.61 19.92
CA GLU A 620 9.99 -16.02 21.26
C GLU A 620 8.85 -14.98 21.23
N ASP A 621 7.78 -15.17 22.01
CA ASP A 621 6.59 -14.32 21.95
C ASP A 621 6.80 -13.00 22.73
N PRO A 622 6.54 -11.82 22.13
CA PRO A 622 6.54 -10.53 22.83
C PRO A 622 5.71 -10.49 24.11
N ALA A 623 4.65 -11.30 24.23
CA ALA A 623 3.78 -11.36 25.40
C ALA A 623 4.45 -11.90 26.68
N GLU A 624 5.61 -12.57 26.58
CA GLU A 624 6.38 -13.02 27.76
C GLU A 624 7.03 -11.87 28.55
N GLY A 625 7.11 -10.67 27.96
CA GLY A 625 7.66 -9.48 28.59
C GLY A 625 9.13 -9.20 28.27
N GLU A 626 9.44 -7.92 28.10
CA GLU A 626 10.77 -7.41 27.72
C GLU A 626 11.96 -7.94 28.56
N PRO A 627 11.95 -7.92 29.91
CA PRO A 627 13.14 -8.33 30.67
C PRO A 627 13.48 -9.82 30.50
N VAL A 628 12.48 -10.69 30.41
CA VAL A 628 12.65 -12.14 30.22
C VAL A 628 13.29 -12.43 28.86
N LEU A 629 12.81 -11.76 27.81
CA LEU A 629 13.33 -11.87 26.46
C LEU A 629 14.78 -11.34 26.37
N ILE A 630 15.07 -10.21 27.02
CA ILE A 630 16.43 -9.66 27.07
C ILE A 630 17.39 -10.60 27.82
N GLU A 631 16.96 -11.24 28.91
CA GLU A 631 17.78 -12.24 29.63
C GLU A 631 18.05 -13.48 28.76
N LYS A 632 17.02 -14.04 28.10
CA LYS A 632 17.17 -15.14 27.13
C LYS A 632 18.19 -14.80 26.04
N PHE A 633 18.12 -13.61 25.45
CA PHE A 633 19.03 -13.20 24.37
C PHE A 633 20.46 -12.89 24.85
N LYS A 634 20.64 -12.33 26.05
CA LYS A 634 21.95 -12.16 26.69
C LYS A 634 22.60 -13.51 26.99
N LYS A 635 21.84 -14.46 27.53
CA LYS A 635 22.33 -15.82 27.80
C LYS A 635 22.80 -16.51 26.51
N LEU A 636 22.05 -16.39 25.41
CA LEU A 636 22.49 -16.90 24.10
C LEU A 636 23.79 -16.22 23.60
N HIS A 637 23.96 -14.92 23.85
CA HIS A 637 25.17 -14.17 23.49
C HIS A 637 26.41 -14.67 24.26
N GLU A 638 26.25 -14.97 25.55
CA GLU A 638 27.28 -15.57 26.40
C GLU A 638 27.56 -17.03 26.01
N ASP A 639 26.52 -17.84 25.79
CA ASP A 639 26.63 -19.23 25.34
C ASP A 639 27.39 -19.35 24.01
N LEU A 640 27.14 -18.44 23.04
CA LEU A 640 27.90 -18.34 21.79
C LEU A 640 29.38 -18.04 22.06
N THR A 641 29.67 -17.06 22.91
CA THR A 641 31.04 -16.67 23.27
C THR A 641 31.80 -17.83 23.92
N ASN A 642 31.13 -18.59 24.79
CA ASN A 642 31.71 -19.75 25.46
C ASN A 642 31.86 -20.95 24.52
N GLY A 643 30.92 -21.18 23.60
CA GLY A 643 31.00 -22.22 22.57
C GLY A 643 32.18 -22.03 21.61
N PHE A 644 32.43 -20.81 21.14
CA PHE A 644 33.60 -20.51 20.31
C PHE A 644 34.92 -20.63 21.10
N ARG A 645 34.96 -20.24 22.38
CA ARG A 645 36.14 -20.48 23.24
C ARG A 645 36.45 -21.97 23.41
N ALA A 646 35.43 -22.78 23.68
CA ALA A 646 35.59 -24.24 23.78
C ALA A 646 36.11 -24.85 22.46
N LEU A 647 35.66 -24.34 21.31
CA LEU A 647 36.14 -24.77 19.99
C LEU A 647 37.63 -24.39 19.76
N GLU A 648 38.04 -23.19 20.17
CA GLU A 648 39.45 -22.76 20.11
C GLU A 648 40.34 -23.58 21.05
N ASP A 649 39.88 -23.94 22.25
CA ASP A 649 40.65 -24.78 23.17
C ASP A 649 40.67 -26.27 22.76
N GLU A 650 39.59 -26.84 22.23
CA GLU A 650 39.61 -28.20 21.64
C GLU A 650 40.61 -28.30 20.49
N THR A 651 40.62 -27.32 19.59
CA THR A 651 41.52 -27.31 18.41
C THR A 651 42.97 -26.98 18.76
N ARG A 652 43.21 -26.28 19.89
CA ARG A 652 44.56 -26.08 20.46
C ARG A 652 45.10 -27.31 21.21
N THR A 653 44.23 -28.12 21.81
CA THR A 653 44.62 -29.26 22.65
C THR A 653 44.69 -30.61 21.92
N SER A 654 44.21 -30.69 20.68
CA SER A 654 44.22 -31.92 19.88
C SER A 654 45.38 -31.96 18.86
N PRO A 655 46.42 -32.80 19.08
CA PRO A 655 47.44 -33.04 18.04
C PRO A 655 46.86 -33.88 16.88
N PRO A 656 47.43 -33.81 15.67
CA PRO A 656 46.86 -34.42 14.47
C PRO A 656 46.83 -35.96 14.53
N ARG A 657 45.68 -36.50 14.96
CA ARG A 657 45.41 -37.94 14.93
C ARG A 657 45.08 -38.37 13.49
N TYR A 658 46.04 -38.99 12.82
CA TYR A 658 45.80 -39.77 11.61
C TYR A 658 44.91 -41.00 11.91
N THR A 659 43.60 -40.81 12.01
CA THR A 659 42.63 -41.91 12.11
C THR A 659 42.44 -42.57 10.75
N VAL A 660 43.41 -43.40 10.36
CA VAL A 660 43.20 -44.38 9.29
C VAL A 660 42.13 -45.36 9.76
N THR A 661 40.95 -45.32 9.14
CA THR A 661 39.85 -46.26 9.37
C THR A 661 40.22 -47.65 8.85
N LYS A 662 41.00 -48.40 9.63
CA LYS A 662 41.19 -49.84 9.44
C LYS A 662 39.87 -50.56 9.72
N SER A 663 39.13 -50.89 8.67
CA SER A 663 38.11 -51.94 8.71
C SER A 663 38.75 -53.26 9.12
N SER A 664 38.16 -53.96 10.08
CA SER A 664 38.66 -55.21 10.64
C SER A 664 38.41 -56.40 9.70
N GLY A 665 39.48 -56.89 9.07
CA GLY A 665 39.54 -58.17 8.36
C GLY A 665 40.84 -58.91 8.74
N LEU A 666 40.78 -60.23 8.87
CA LEU A 666 41.89 -61.02 9.42
C LEU A 666 43.09 -61.13 8.48
N LEU A 667 44.27 -61.29 9.10
CA LEU A 667 45.55 -61.55 8.43
C LEU A 667 45.58 -62.93 7.76
N ILE A 668 46.09 -62.99 6.53
CA ILE A 668 47.16 -63.93 6.15
C ILE A 668 48.15 -63.15 5.28
N GLU A 669 49.43 -63.21 5.62
CA GLU A 669 50.51 -62.58 4.84
C GLU A 669 50.92 -63.45 3.65
N ARG A 670 51.27 -62.82 2.51
CA ARG A 670 52.28 -63.36 1.57
C ARG A 670 52.89 -62.28 0.71
N GLU A 671 54.20 -62.39 0.48
CA GLU A 671 55.01 -61.39 -0.22
C GLU A 671 54.62 -61.24 -1.70
N MET A 672 54.56 -60.01 -2.21
CA MET A 672 54.71 -59.76 -3.65
C MET A 672 56.19 -59.54 -3.98
N LYS A 673 56.86 -60.58 -4.48
CA LYS A 673 58.13 -60.45 -5.21
C LYS A 673 57.85 -60.30 -6.71
N PHE A 674 58.69 -59.52 -7.40
CA PHE A 674 58.62 -59.33 -8.86
C PHE A 674 58.74 -60.67 -9.60
N GLY A 675 57.92 -60.87 -10.64
CA GLY A 675 58.02 -61.99 -11.56
C GLY A 675 57.07 -61.82 -12.75
N ALA A 676 57.58 -61.98 -13.97
CA ALA A 676 56.81 -61.75 -15.21
C ALA A 676 56.63 -63.03 -16.02
N HIS A 677 55.39 -63.35 -16.43
CA HIS A 677 55.02 -64.17 -17.61
C HIS A 677 53.55 -63.85 -17.94
N ARG A 678 53.19 -63.35 -19.13
CA ARG A 678 52.93 -64.08 -20.39
C ARG A 678 51.98 -65.29 -20.24
N GLY A 679 50.79 -65.26 -20.86
CA GLY A 679 50.12 -66.50 -21.30
C GLY A 679 48.59 -66.54 -21.43
N ALA A 680 48.04 -65.97 -22.50
CA ALA A 680 46.99 -66.52 -23.38
C ALA A 680 45.72 -67.29 -22.86
N LEU A 681 44.57 -66.92 -23.46
CA LEU A 681 43.36 -67.72 -23.76
C LEU A 681 42.48 -68.21 -22.57
N GLY A 682 41.16 -68.39 -22.72
CA GLY A 682 40.30 -68.25 -23.90
C GLY A 682 38.80 -68.14 -23.57
N ARG A 683 37.93 -68.20 -24.59
CA ARG A 683 36.46 -68.07 -24.48
C ARG A 683 35.81 -69.38 -24.00
N HIS A 684 34.70 -69.32 -23.24
CA HIS A 684 33.34 -69.76 -23.65
C HIS A 684 32.33 -69.86 -22.48
N THR A 685 31.08 -69.51 -22.75
CA THR A 685 29.87 -70.02 -22.06
C THR A 685 29.38 -71.29 -22.80
N PRO A 686 28.67 -72.26 -22.16
CA PRO A 686 27.20 -72.15 -22.02
C PRO A 686 26.51 -72.86 -20.82
N GLU A 687 25.24 -72.49 -20.64
CA GLU A 687 24.01 -73.16 -20.14
C GLU A 687 23.97 -74.56 -19.44
N ILE A 688 23.14 -74.60 -18.37
CA ILE A 688 22.05 -75.57 -18.03
C ILE A 688 22.38 -77.07 -17.78
N HIS A 689 22.15 -77.58 -16.54
CA HIS A 689 21.02 -78.51 -16.20
C HIS A 689 20.99 -79.08 -14.74
N ARG A 690 19.75 -79.37 -14.27
CA ARG A 690 19.32 -80.43 -13.29
C ARG A 690 19.69 -80.29 -11.78
N ALA A 691 18.92 -80.81 -10.81
CA ALA A 691 17.51 -81.29 -10.74
C ALA A 691 17.10 -81.66 -9.27
N VAL A 692 15.86 -82.18 -9.09
CA VAL A 692 15.35 -83.07 -8.00
C VAL A 692 14.55 -82.43 -6.83
N THR A 693 13.20 -82.53 -6.92
CA THR A 693 12.12 -82.79 -5.89
C THR A 693 12.27 -82.30 -4.42
N SER A 694 11.26 -81.89 -3.63
CA SER A 694 9.77 -81.74 -3.70
C SER A 694 9.27 -81.19 -2.30
N ASN A 695 8.01 -80.88 -1.94
CA ASN A 695 6.67 -80.99 -2.58
C ASN A 695 5.61 -80.01 -1.97
N GLU A 696 4.49 -79.83 -2.69
CA GLU A 696 3.04 -79.74 -2.30
C GLU A 696 2.59 -79.69 -0.80
N ARG A 697 1.45 -79.08 -0.40
CA ARG A 697 0.35 -78.34 -1.09
C ARG A 697 -0.45 -77.41 -0.13
N GLU A 698 -1.55 -76.81 -0.60
CA GLU A 698 -2.34 -75.71 0.01
C GLU A 698 -3.43 -76.08 1.06
N HIS A 699 -4.04 -75.02 1.64
CA HIS A 699 -5.47 -74.83 2.01
C HIS A 699 -5.97 -74.82 3.48
N GLN A 700 -6.79 -73.77 3.75
CA GLN A 700 -8.01 -73.66 4.58
C GLN A 700 -8.01 -73.36 6.11
N ASP A 701 -8.63 -72.21 6.41
CA ASP A 701 -9.82 -71.95 7.25
C ASP A 701 -9.86 -72.27 8.78
N GLU A 702 -9.81 -71.17 9.56
CA GLU A 702 -10.65 -70.85 10.74
C GLU A 702 -10.51 -71.65 12.09
N PRO A 703 -11.11 -71.16 13.22
CA PRO A 703 -10.50 -71.31 14.57
C PRO A 703 -11.36 -72.09 15.59
N LEU A 704 -10.90 -72.14 16.87
CA LEU A 704 -11.65 -71.84 18.11
C LEU A 704 -10.98 -72.40 19.39
N HIS A 705 -11.06 -71.62 20.51
CA HIS A 705 -11.11 -72.08 21.93
C HIS A 705 -9.94 -72.93 22.52
N SER A 706 -9.73 -73.02 23.85
CA SER A 706 -10.11 -72.19 25.01
C SER A 706 -9.19 -72.48 26.22
N SER A 707 -8.93 -71.47 27.06
CA SER A 707 -8.22 -71.62 28.36
C SER A 707 -9.16 -72.12 29.47
N PRO A 708 -8.63 -72.70 30.58
CA PRO A 708 -8.77 -71.97 31.86
C PRO A 708 -7.67 -72.17 32.93
N ALA A 709 -7.73 -71.28 33.94
CA ALA A 709 -7.34 -71.44 35.36
C ALA A 709 -5.84 -71.59 35.77
N ALA A 710 -5.28 -70.52 36.38
CA ALA A 710 -5.12 -70.42 37.86
C ALA A 710 -4.59 -69.02 38.31
N GLN A 711 -4.99 -68.59 39.51
CA GLN A 711 -4.59 -67.37 40.25
C GLN A 711 -4.67 -67.69 41.77
N PRO A 712 -4.30 -66.80 42.74
CA PRO A 712 -3.89 -65.40 42.67
C PRO A 712 -2.41 -65.23 43.14
N GLU A 713 -1.81 -64.15 43.68
CA GLU A 713 -2.17 -62.81 44.22
C GLU A 713 -1.04 -61.78 43.91
N ALA A 714 -1.11 -60.47 44.21
CA ALA A 714 -2.18 -59.45 44.13
C ALA A 714 -1.65 -58.09 44.66
N SER A 715 -1.71 -57.00 43.87
CA SER A 715 -1.79 -55.60 44.37
C SER A 715 -2.01 -54.59 43.21
N ALA A 716 -2.67 -53.47 43.53
CA ALA A 716 -3.11 -52.36 42.65
C ALA A 716 -2.19 -52.01 41.45
N PHE A 717 -2.71 -51.73 40.24
CA PHE A 717 -3.60 -50.59 39.93
C PHE A 717 -4.51 -50.84 38.72
N GLY A 718 -5.70 -50.22 38.69
CA GLY A 718 -6.68 -50.35 37.58
C GLY A 718 -7.03 -49.02 36.91
N GLY A 719 -7.43 -49.08 35.63
CA GLY A 719 -7.93 -47.90 34.89
C GLY A 719 -8.06 -48.01 33.35
N GLY A 720 -7.34 -48.93 32.70
CA GLY A 720 -7.15 -48.89 31.23
C GLY A 720 -8.32 -49.32 30.33
N SER A 721 -9.27 -50.14 30.80
CA SER A 721 -10.24 -50.82 29.91
C SER A 721 -11.35 -49.92 29.37
N ALA A 722 -11.80 -48.92 30.14
CA ALA A 722 -12.92 -48.05 29.74
C ALA A 722 -12.55 -47.08 28.60
N GLN A 723 -11.29 -46.61 28.55
CA GLN A 723 -10.84 -45.65 27.54
C GLN A 723 -10.77 -46.29 26.15
N ILE A 724 -10.29 -47.54 26.04
CA ILE A 724 -10.15 -48.24 24.75
C ILE A 724 -11.52 -48.51 24.11
N ALA A 725 -12.52 -48.92 24.92
CA ALA A 725 -13.89 -49.13 24.44
C ALA A 725 -14.53 -47.82 23.91
N ASN A 726 -14.33 -46.71 24.62
CA ASN A 726 -14.80 -45.40 24.16
C ASN A 726 -14.06 -44.93 22.90
N LEU A 727 -12.77 -45.23 22.75
CA LEU A 727 -11.99 -44.84 21.57
C LEU A 727 -12.47 -45.58 20.31
N MET A 728 -12.71 -46.90 20.39
CA MET A 728 -13.26 -47.70 19.29
C MET A 728 -14.63 -47.15 18.84
N ARG A 729 -15.53 -46.91 19.80
CA ARG A 729 -16.86 -46.36 19.51
C ARG A 729 -16.79 -44.95 18.89
N LEU A 730 -15.86 -44.10 19.35
CA LEU A 730 -15.65 -42.78 18.75
C LEU A 730 -15.16 -42.89 17.30
N VAL A 731 -14.30 -43.85 16.99
CA VAL A 731 -13.83 -44.13 15.62
C VAL A 731 -14.97 -44.63 14.73
N GLU A 732 -15.86 -45.50 15.22
CA GLU A 732 -17.06 -45.94 14.48
C GLU A 732 -18.03 -44.78 14.23
N GLU A 733 -18.33 -43.96 15.24
CA GLU A 733 -19.20 -42.78 15.10
C GLU A 733 -18.58 -41.72 14.16
N LEU A 734 -17.26 -41.53 14.16
CA LEU A 734 -16.57 -40.65 13.22
C LEU A 734 -16.56 -41.21 11.80
N THR A 735 -16.39 -42.52 11.63
CA THR A 735 -16.40 -43.18 10.30
C THR A 735 -17.81 -43.14 9.69
N GLN A 736 -18.86 -43.35 10.49
CA GLN A 736 -20.25 -43.16 10.05
C GLN A 736 -20.55 -41.70 9.70
N LYS A 737 -20.04 -40.72 10.47
CA LYS A 737 -20.16 -39.28 10.16
C LYS A 737 -19.43 -38.90 8.88
N HIS A 738 -18.25 -39.47 8.61
CA HIS A 738 -17.52 -39.22 7.37
C HIS A 738 -18.27 -39.80 6.16
N ASN A 739 -18.73 -41.05 6.23
CA ASN A 739 -19.50 -41.67 5.15
C ASN A 739 -20.85 -40.97 4.90
N THR A 740 -21.53 -40.48 5.94
CA THR A 740 -22.78 -39.69 5.76
C THR A 740 -22.52 -38.30 5.21
N GLN A 741 -21.43 -37.61 5.57
CA GLN A 741 -21.03 -36.36 4.92
C GLN A 741 -20.63 -36.59 3.45
N GLN A 742 -19.92 -37.68 3.14
CA GLN A 742 -19.51 -38.01 1.78
C GLN A 742 -20.73 -38.31 0.88
N ASN A 743 -21.69 -39.11 1.38
CA ASN A 743 -22.96 -39.35 0.70
C ASN A 743 -23.79 -38.06 0.52
N HIS A 744 -23.76 -37.13 1.49
CA HIS A 744 -24.41 -35.82 1.34
C HIS A 744 -23.71 -34.94 0.30
N MET A 745 -22.38 -35.01 0.19
CA MET A 745 -21.63 -34.28 -0.82
C MET A 745 -21.90 -34.84 -2.23
N GLU A 746 -22.13 -36.15 -2.36
CA GLU A 746 -22.61 -36.77 -3.59
C GLU A 746 -24.08 -36.44 -3.90
N SER A 747 -24.97 -36.34 -2.91
CA SER A 747 -26.35 -35.87 -3.14
C SER A 747 -26.39 -34.42 -3.62
N ILE A 748 -25.59 -33.54 -3.01
CA ILE A 748 -25.43 -32.13 -3.41
C ILE A 748 -24.80 -32.03 -4.81
N SER A 749 -23.89 -32.95 -5.18
CA SER A 749 -23.36 -33.05 -6.55
C SER A 749 -24.46 -33.40 -7.57
N ALA A 750 -25.32 -34.36 -7.24
CA ALA A 750 -26.46 -34.75 -8.09
C ALA A 750 -27.50 -33.61 -8.23
N GLU A 751 -27.86 -32.93 -7.15
CA GLU A 751 -28.77 -31.77 -7.21
C GLU A 751 -28.17 -30.62 -8.03
N ASN A 752 -26.85 -30.38 -7.94
CA ASN A 752 -26.16 -29.41 -8.79
C ASN A 752 -26.10 -29.83 -10.27
N GLN A 753 -26.10 -31.13 -10.59
CA GLN A 753 -26.28 -31.58 -11.98
C GLN A 753 -27.72 -31.37 -12.48
N ILE A 754 -28.73 -31.59 -11.64
CA ILE A 754 -30.14 -31.34 -11.97
C ILE A 754 -30.36 -29.83 -12.22
N LEU A 755 -29.83 -28.95 -11.37
CA LEU A 755 -29.89 -27.50 -11.54
C LEU A 755 -29.15 -27.03 -12.80
N LYS A 756 -27.98 -27.59 -13.11
CA LYS A 756 -27.26 -27.31 -14.38
C LYS A 756 -28.08 -27.74 -15.60
N ASN A 757 -28.70 -28.92 -15.56
CA ASN A 757 -29.54 -29.40 -16.65
C ASN A 757 -30.82 -28.57 -16.83
N GLN A 758 -31.40 -28.04 -15.75
CA GLN A 758 -32.52 -27.09 -15.84
C GLN A 758 -32.10 -25.73 -16.42
N LEU A 759 -30.92 -25.22 -16.06
CA LEU A 759 -30.40 -23.96 -16.64
C LEU A 759 -30.23 -24.05 -18.16
N VAL A 760 -29.76 -25.21 -18.66
CA VAL A 760 -29.58 -25.46 -20.10
C VAL A 760 -30.92 -25.40 -20.86
N VAL A 761 -32.00 -25.92 -20.28
CA VAL A 761 -33.34 -25.93 -20.90
C VAL A 761 -33.96 -24.52 -21.01
N VAL A 762 -33.69 -23.63 -20.05
CA VAL A 762 -34.21 -22.24 -20.07
C VAL A 762 -33.45 -21.35 -21.06
N THR A 763 -32.18 -21.65 -21.35
CA THR A 763 -31.39 -20.88 -22.33
C THR A 763 -31.68 -21.23 -23.81
N THR A 764 -32.32 -22.37 -24.10
CA THR A 764 -32.58 -22.84 -25.47
C THR A 764 -33.83 -22.27 -26.14
N GLN A 765 -34.10 -20.96 -25.99
CA GLN A 765 -35.19 -20.28 -26.72
C GLN A 765 -34.83 -18.91 -27.32
N ALA A 766 -33.56 -18.48 -27.24
CA ALA A 766 -33.12 -17.15 -27.70
C ALA A 766 -31.77 -17.14 -28.46
N ALA A 767 -31.47 -18.19 -29.24
CA ALA A 767 -30.31 -18.22 -30.14
C ALA A 767 -30.56 -19.11 -31.38
N TYR A 768 -31.02 -18.50 -32.48
CA TYR A 768 -31.04 -19.11 -33.81
C TYR A 768 -30.29 -18.20 -34.78
N SER A 769 -29.54 -18.80 -35.71
CA SER A 769 -28.42 -18.19 -36.47
C SER A 769 -27.20 -17.86 -35.58
N CYS A 770 -25.95 -18.18 -35.93
CA CYS A 770 -25.42 -18.84 -37.14
C CYS A 770 -24.58 -20.10 -36.81
N TYR A 771 -24.63 -21.08 -37.72
CA TYR A 771 -23.61 -22.13 -37.88
C TYR A 771 -22.32 -21.53 -38.51
N TYR A 772 -21.15 -22.18 -38.58
CA TYR A 772 -20.82 -23.61 -38.53
C TYR A 772 -19.47 -23.87 -37.80
N ASN A 773 -19.23 -25.13 -37.39
CA ASN A 773 -18.02 -25.60 -36.68
C ASN A 773 -17.07 -26.40 -37.64
N PRO A 774 -16.11 -27.28 -37.25
CA PRO A 774 -14.69 -26.97 -37.51
C PRO A 774 -13.82 -28.11 -38.13
N TYR A 775 -12.49 -27.92 -38.11
CA TYR A 775 -11.38 -28.90 -38.05
C TYR A 775 -11.61 -30.39 -38.36
N ALA A 776 -10.74 -30.96 -39.22
CA ALA A 776 -10.04 -32.24 -38.96
C ALA A 776 -8.88 -32.54 -39.95
N TRP A 777 -8.05 -33.53 -39.58
CA TRP A 777 -7.10 -34.36 -40.36
C TRP A 777 -5.58 -34.08 -40.32
N TYR A 778 -4.82 -35.17 -40.51
CA TYR A 778 -3.44 -35.37 -40.01
C TYR A 778 -2.64 -36.30 -40.94
N SER A 779 -1.37 -35.95 -41.22
CA SER A 779 -0.25 -36.80 -41.73
C SER A 779 -0.29 -37.48 -43.13
N ALA A 780 0.90 -37.51 -43.75
CA ALA A 780 1.39 -38.33 -44.88
C ALA A 780 0.75 -38.14 -46.29
N GLY A 781 1.48 -38.26 -47.40
CA GLY A 781 2.95 -38.37 -47.56
C GLY A 781 3.40 -38.81 -48.97
N THR A 782 4.51 -38.25 -49.47
CA THR A 782 5.16 -38.49 -50.80
C THR A 782 4.34 -38.05 -52.04
N SER A 783 4.91 -37.55 -53.15
CA SER A 783 6.25 -36.99 -53.49
C SER A 783 6.12 -36.25 -54.86
N THR A 784 7.08 -35.57 -55.49
CA THR A 784 8.56 -35.48 -55.44
C THR A 784 9.02 -34.01 -55.72
N GLY A 785 10.31 -33.76 -56.04
CA GLY A 785 10.61 -32.81 -57.14
C GLY A 785 11.46 -31.54 -56.90
N GLY A 786 12.56 -31.58 -56.14
CA GLY A 786 13.57 -30.49 -56.06
C GLY A 786 13.16 -29.27 -55.20
N TRP A 787 14.05 -28.39 -54.78
CA TRP A 787 15.51 -28.24 -55.03
C TRP A 787 16.27 -27.97 -53.71
N GLN A 788 17.59 -28.14 -53.71
CA GLN A 788 18.49 -27.72 -52.63
C GLN A 788 19.51 -26.67 -53.12
N GLN A 789 19.83 -25.72 -52.23
CA GLN A 789 21.06 -24.90 -52.16
C GLN A 789 21.60 -24.18 -53.43
N ALA A 790 21.76 -22.85 -53.35
CA ALA A 790 23.08 -22.20 -53.52
C ALA A 790 23.03 -20.68 -53.20
N THR A 791 24.21 -20.10 -52.93
CA THR A 791 24.43 -18.68 -52.57
C THR A 791 24.71 -17.80 -53.80
N LEU A 792 24.16 -16.59 -53.84
CA LEU A 792 24.61 -15.45 -54.66
C LEU A 792 24.51 -14.18 -53.77
N TYR A 793 25.59 -13.47 -53.42
CA TYR A 793 26.46 -12.60 -54.25
C TYR A 793 25.73 -11.48 -55.02
N TYR A 794 26.03 -10.24 -54.64
CA TYR A 794 25.87 -9.03 -55.46
C TYR A 794 27.24 -8.33 -55.62
N PRO A 795 27.61 -7.86 -56.83
CA PRO A 795 28.93 -7.30 -57.11
C PRO A 795 29.05 -5.79 -56.85
N GLN A 796 30.26 -5.26 -57.02
CA GLN A 796 30.68 -3.90 -56.62
C GLN A 796 30.32 -2.78 -57.62
N GLY A 797 30.09 -1.58 -57.08
CA GLY A 797 30.34 -0.28 -57.73
C GLY A 797 31.10 0.62 -56.74
N MET A 798 32.16 1.31 -57.16
CA MET A 798 33.21 1.81 -56.25
C MET A 798 33.59 3.29 -56.49
N ARG A 799 34.08 3.95 -55.42
CA ARG A 799 34.84 5.25 -55.30
C ARG A 799 34.06 6.34 -54.53
N ILE A 800 34.66 7.17 -53.65
CA ILE A 800 36.06 7.28 -53.15
C ILE A 800 36.09 7.99 -51.76
N THR A 801 37.05 7.60 -50.89
CA THR A 801 37.67 8.22 -49.66
C THR A 801 37.03 9.45 -48.92
N THR A 802 37.20 9.70 -47.61
CA THR A 802 38.39 9.59 -46.71
C THR A 802 38.06 9.33 -45.22
N HIS A 803 39.07 8.98 -44.41
CA HIS A 803 38.99 8.83 -42.93
C HIS A 803 38.87 10.15 -42.13
N SER A 804 38.27 10.09 -40.93
CA SER A 804 38.89 10.56 -39.67
C SER A 804 38.15 10.01 -38.42
N PRO A 805 38.82 9.72 -37.27
CA PRO A 805 38.19 9.19 -36.06
C PRO A 805 37.93 10.25 -34.95
N VAL A 806 37.31 9.81 -33.85
CA VAL A 806 36.88 10.60 -32.68
C VAL A 806 38.03 10.94 -31.72
N ALA A 807 37.97 12.12 -31.07
CA ALA A 807 38.72 12.46 -29.86
C ALA A 807 37.86 13.33 -28.90
N PRO A 808 38.02 13.22 -27.56
CA PRO A 808 37.22 13.94 -26.57
C PRO A 808 37.89 15.24 -26.07
N MET A 809 37.17 16.05 -25.29
CA MET A 809 37.73 17.15 -24.49
C MET A 809 37.24 17.11 -23.03
N GLN A 810 38.14 17.49 -22.12
CA GLN A 810 37.88 17.78 -20.70
C GLN A 810 38.49 19.17 -20.36
N PRO A 811 38.16 19.78 -19.20
CA PRO A 811 38.26 21.23 -19.01
C PRO A 811 39.63 21.74 -18.56
N LEU A 812 39.84 23.06 -18.71
CA LEU A 812 40.90 23.84 -18.06
C LEU A 812 40.39 25.25 -17.69
N SER A 813 41.21 26.06 -17.01
CA SER A 813 40.73 26.97 -15.96
C SER A 813 41.45 28.33 -15.85
N THR A 814 40.97 29.16 -14.91
CA THR A 814 41.60 30.34 -14.25
C THR A 814 41.54 31.73 -14.93
N LEU A 815 41.48 32.75 -14.04
CA LEU A 815 41.65 34.21 -14.24
C LEU A 815 40.52 34.94 -15.02
N GLY A 816 39.96 36.07 -14.55
CA GLY A 816 40.13 36.78 -13.27
C GLY A 816 39.36 38.12 -13.21
N ASN A 817 39.29 38.72 -12.00
CA ASN A 817 38.84 40.10 -11.68
C ASN A 817 37.36 40.52 -11.89
N THR A 818 36.61 40.50 -10.77
CA THR A 818 35.83 41.58 -10.11
C THR A 818 35.14 42.76 -10.88
N PRO A 819 34.06 43.36 -10.31
CA PRO A 819 32.98 43.98 -11.11
C PRO A 819 32.76 45.51 -10.95
N ILE A 820 32.06 46.08 -11.93
CA ILE A 820 31.37 47.39 -11.95
C ILE A 820 30.12 47.16 -12.83
N ALA A 821 28.84 47.26 -12.44
CA ALA A 821 28.04 48.22 -11.66
C ALA A 821 27.48 49.39 -12.49
N ALA A 822 26.16 49.65 -12.38
CA ALA A 822 25.41 50.75 -13.00
C ALA A 822 25.34 50.76 -14.56
N ASN A 823 24.37 51.40 -15.23
CA ASN A 823 22.99 51.81 -14.89
C ASN A 823 22.25 52.21 -16.19
N ASP A 824 20.90 52.30 -16.16
CA ASP A 824 20.06 53.19 -17.00
C ASP A 824 20.13 53.05 -18.56
N GLU A 825 19.26 53.62 -19.39
CA GLU A 825 17.79 53.82 -19.31
C GLU A 825 17.21 53.83 -20.75
N HIS A 826 15.87 53.84 -20.85
CA HIS A 826 15.03 54.24 -21.99
C HIS A 826 15.66 54.78 -23.30
N ARG A 827 15.15 54.29 -24.44
CA ARG A 827 14.23 55.11 -25.30
C ARG A 827 13.49 54.33 -26.39
N HIS A 828 12.30 54.84 -26.75
CA HIS A 828 11.49 54.43 -27.90
C HIS A 828 12.13 54.87 -29.24
N ASN A 829 11.89 54.15 -30.34
CA ASN A 829 10.80 54.56 -31.26
C ASN A 829 10.38 53.56 -32.35
N GLN A 830 9.21 53.89 -32.91
CA GLN A 830 8.29 53.15 -33.80
C GLN A 830 8.82 52.78 -35.20
N CYS A 831 8.00 51.96 -35.90
CA CYS A 831 7.85 51.72 -37.36
C CYS A 831 8.33 50.35 -37.90
N LYS A 832 7.61 49.68 -38.82
CA LYS A 832 6.19 49.76 -39.24
C LYS A 832 5.79 48.55 -40.11
N ASP A 833 4.50 48.24 -40.15
CA ASP A 833 3.70 47.59 -41.22
C ASP A 833 4.36 46.54 -42.17
N ARG A 834 3.98 45.26 -42.03
CA ARG A 834 3.42 44.44 -43.14
C ARG A 834 2.70 43.17 -42.65
N ALA A 835 1.73 42.72 -43.45
CA ALA A 835 0.81 41.61 -43.16
C ALA A 835 1.22 40.32 -43.92
N PRO A 836 0.59 39.14 -43.65
CA PRO A 836 1.11 37.84 -44.09
C PRO A 836 0.64 37.42 -45.50
N GLU A 837 1.29 36.40 -46.06
CA GLU A 837 0.80 35.62 -47.21
C GLU A 837 0.50 34.17 -46.81
N GLU A 838 -0.41 33.54 -47.55
CA GLU A 838 -0.94 32.19 -47.31
C GLU A 838 0.01 31.10 -47.86
N ILE A 839 0.02 29.92 -47.23
CA ILE A 839 0.29 28.66 -47.94
C ILE A 839 -0.85 27.68 -47.63
N ARG A 840 -1.47 27.15 -48.69
CA ARG A 840 -2.65 26.28 -48.61
C ARG A 840 -2.29 24.82 -48.35
N LEU A 841 -3.29 24.10 -47.82
CA LEU A 841 -3.39 22.64 -47.83
C LEU A 841 -3.18 22.06 -49.24
N GLN A 842 -2.54 20.90 -49.31
CA GLN A 842 -2.84 19.88 -50.31
C GLN A 842 -3.13 18.55 -49.61
N LEU A 843 -4.15 17.85 -50.10
CA LEU A 843 -4.58 16.52 -49.68
C LEU A 843 -4.39 15.55 -50.85
N GLY A 844 -4.19 14.28 -50.53
CA GLY A 844 -4.19 13.16 -51.47
C GLY A 844 -2.80 12.66 -51.90
N ASP A 845 -2.66 11.41 -52.33
CA ASP A 845 -3.61 10.29 -52.18
C ASP A 845 -2.93 8.93 -52.43
N HIS A 846 -3.53 7.86 -51.88
CA HIS A 846 -3.20 6.44 -52.09
C HIS A 846 -1.80 5.98 -51.58
N ALA A 847 -1.59 4.72 -51.20
CA ALA A 847 -2.39 3.50 -51.39
C ALA A 847 -2.36 2.59 -50.14
#